data_AF-A0A9D8B4D0-F1
#
_entry.id   AF-A0A9D8B4D0-F1
#
_cell.length_a   1.000
_cell.length_b   1.000
_cell.length_c   1.000
_cell.angle_alpha   90.00
_cell.angle_beta   90.00
_cell.angle_gamma   90.00
#
_symmetry.space_group_name_H-M   'P 1'
#
loop_
_entity.id
_entity.type
_entity.pdbx_description
1 polymer ?
#
loop_
_entity_poly.entity_id
_entity_poly.type
_entity_poly.pdbx_seq_one_letter_code
_entity_poly.pdbx_strand_id
1 'polypeptide(L)'
;MPIALADFPRPSGDNGRGLHGSALPGWSGGDERYEHWIRHLVEMGIKWFKVVDDGGDSLPFCEKLLAAGIFPIVRILRRDPPPNDTPEPNPGHIGAPEEKTIRRLIDAGVRYFETNNEPNLNAEWKHGAMTGNVIECAKLVALNWLFDARLILALGGFPGLPAIGSGGAMDLMGALVTLGRQEILLEGCWIALHNFGGNRPLNFPDDPIHRAGQALTRETYEHGAFTAWAWWNTAERRADSLDEINAARANQANPAGTIQDDHSCWREFEYYHALAMKYLGRAIPIIGTAGGYQIGRRDDLRYPRVTPDAQREFTIALFDFMQRQAPDYFFATTPWLAFDTGGYDADAWFGSFWRDALTHGSGGHNNLPTITVPEHGLGERLPVVDAVKQMQNLARRLPGAQPAPPQPAIAVQSDKPVALEPARAQPAPVSPPVWLSDKLPAEPPVARAEKITPPTEIARESQPVVHEEKIASPTEIARESQPVARAEKIEAPPTEIVRESQPVARAEKIAPLTEIARESQPVVRAEKIEAPPPIEWDAPEKLAPPESLPIAPTESVARATPPMASPAPLVLPIGDELEWDWRLDALNVTVEAAQIESGFAYWKLVRAVYQGPDEAQDGHQIYYTVVNERNEPVELQKVRQSWSDGETEAITNERGETNIPLWAGYAPERNERGAYVAWVDGLPSDRVSGLGLPSKRHVNFLLTWRHAVKR
;
A
#
# COMPACT_ATOMS: atom_id res chain seq x y z
N MET A 1 35.85 -1.61 1.48
CA MET A 1 35.86 -2.79 0.60
C MET A 1 34.44 -3.32 0.52
N PRO A 2 34.04 -4.03 -0.56
CA PRO A 2 32.71 -4.62 -0.63
C PRO A 2 32.42 -5.58 0.53
N ILE A 3 31.25 -5.45 1.16
CA ILE A 3 30.81 -6.33 2.25
C ILE A 3 30.21 -7.65 1.69
N ALA A 4 30.45 -8.80 2.32
CA ALA A 4 29.86 -10.08 1.90
C ALA A 4 28.51 -10.35 2.58
N LEU A 5 27.66 -11.19 1.98
CA LEU A 5 26.32 -11.51 2.51
C LEU A 5 26.33 -12.17 3.91
N ALA A 6 27.47 -12.74 4.32
CA ALA A 6 27.68 -13.34 5.63
C ALA A 6 28.13 -12.35 6.72
N ASP A 7 28.62 -11.17 6.33
CA ASP A 7 29.14 -10.14 7.25
C ASP A 7 28.04 -9.19 7.76
N PHE A 8 26.91 -9.11 7.04
CA PHE A 8 25.75 -8.33 7.48
C PHE A 8 25.13 -8.95 8.74
N PRO A 9 24.79 -8.15 9.77
CA PRO A 9 24.30 -8.67 11.04
C PRO A 9 22.89 -9.28 10.88
N ARG A 10 22.68 -10.48 11.43
CA ARG A 10 21.37 -11.17 11.44
C ARG A 10 20.96 -11.56 12.88
N PRO A 11 19.66 -11.70 13.18
CA PRO A 11 19.18 -12.07 14.50
C PRO A 11 19.67 -13.47 14.92
N SER A 12 19.81 -13.69 16.23
CA SER A 12 20.23 -14.99 16.76
C SER A 12 19.17 -16.06 16.48
N GLY A 13 19.56 -17.14 15.80
CA GLY A 13 18.63 -18.15 15.29
C GLY A 13 17.76 -17.66 14.13
N ASP A 14 18.31 -16.80 13.26
CA ASP A 14 17.64 -16.29 12.07
C ASP A 14 17.00 -17.41 11.22
N ASN A 15 15.69 -17.31 11.07
CA ASN A 15 14.82 -18.24 10.36
C ASN A 15 14.17 -17.59 9.11
N GLY A 16 14.51 -16.34 8.81
CA GLY A 16 13.90 -15.53 7.74
C GLY A 16 12.44 -15.12 7.98
N ARG A 17 11.81 -15.47 9.11
CA ARG A 17 10.45 -15.04 9.45
C ARG A 17 10.46 -13.61 9.96
N GLY A 18 9.79 -12.72 9.23
CA GLY A 18 9.46 -11.38 9.69
C GLY A 18 7.95 -11.17 9.86
N LEU A 19 7.57 -10.01 10.37
CA LEU A 19 6.19 -9.51 10.34
C LEU A 19 6.20 -7.97 10.23
N HIS A 20 5.25 -7.38 9.50
CA HIS A 20 5.09 -5.92 9.48
C HIS A 20 4.38 -5.47 10.76
N GLY A 21 4.87 -4.42 11.40
CA GLY A 21 4.19 -3.72 12.49
C GLY A 21 2.94 -2.96 12.03
N SER A 22 2.55 -1.87 12.70
CA SER A 22 1.56 -0.96 12.12
C SER A 22 2.11 -0.29 10.86
N ALA A 23 1.21 0.06 9.95
CA ALA A 23 1.47 0.91 8.78
C ALA A 23 1.84 2.35 9.17
N LEU A 24 1.43 2.79 10.37
CA LEU A 24 1.60 4.14 10.90
C LEU A 24 2.58 4.17 12.09
N PRO A 25 3.20 5.33 12.39
CA PRO A 25 3.88 5.56 13.66
C PRO A 25 2.89 5.72 14.83
N GLY A 26 3.39 6.01 16.03
CA GLY A 26 2.59 6.12 17.25
C GLY A 26 2.82 4.95 18.21
N TRP A 27 4.07 4.49 18.31
CA TRP A 27 4.47 3.27 19.04
C TRP A 27 4.30 3.38 20.56
N SER A 28 3.07 3.23 21.02
CA SER A 28 2.69 3.14 22.44
C SER A 28 2.61 1.71 22.98
N GLY A 29 2.46 0.73 22.08
CA GLY A 29 2.08 -0.64 22.41
C GLY A 29 0.58 -0.84 22.67
N GLY A 30 -0.24 0.22 22.59
CA GLY A 30 -1.66 0.20 22.96
C GLY A 30 -1.89 -0.01 24.47
N ASP A 31 -3.14 -0.25 24.86
CA ASP A 31 -3.53 -0.46 26.26
C ASP A 31 -2.81 -1.66 26.91
N GLU A 32 -2.52 -2.70 26.12
CA GLU A 32 -1.82 -3.92 26.56
C GLU A 32 -0.28 -3.79 26.61
N ARG A 33 0.27 -2.67 26.12
CA ARG A 33 1.70 -2.32 26.09
C ARG A 33 2.56 -3.28 25.24
N TYR A 34 3.82 -2.89 25.07
CA TYR A 34 4.80 -3.62 24.25
C TYR A 34 4.98 -5.09 24.65
N GLU A 35 4.91 -5.41 25.95
CA GLU A 35 5.10 -6.75 26.50
C GLU A 35 4.09 -7.78 25.97
N HIS A 36 2.86 -7.36 25.61
CA HIS A 36 1.89 -8.21 24.93
C HIS A 36 2.44 -8.63 23.55
N TRP A 37 2.82 -7.64 22.74
CA TRP A 37 3.25 -7.85 21.36
C TRP A 37 4.53 -8.68 21.28
N ILE A 38 5.53 -8.37 22.11
CA ILE A 38 6.78 -9.14 22.19
C ILE A 38 6.50 -10.62 22.49
N ARG A 39 5.55 -10.93 23.40
CA ARG A 39 5.17 -12.32 23.71
C ARG A 39 4.65 -13.05 22.47
N HIS A 40 3.71 -12.46 21.74
CA HIS A 40 3.15 -13.09 20.54
C HIS A 40 4.14 -13.20 19.37
N LEU A 41 5.06 -12.25 19.21
CA LEU A 41 6.15 -12.35 18.23
C LEU A 41 7.12 -13.49 18.56
N VAL A 42 7.48 -13.65 19.84
CA VAL A 42 8.32 -14.76 20.31
C VAL A 42 7.62 -16.11 20.17
N GLU A 43 6.32 -16.21 20.51
CA GLU A 43 5.50 -17.40 20.32
C GLU A 43 5.40 -17.81 18.83
N MET A 44 5.25 -16.85 17.91
CA MET A 44 5.27 -17.09 16.46
C MET A 44 6.68 -17.37 15.90
N GLY A 45 7.71 -17.26 16.73
CA GLY A 45 9.11 -17.42 16.33
C GLY A 45 9.60 -16.33 15.36
N ILE A 46 8.99 -15.14 15.35
CA ILE A 46 9.40 -14.02 14.50
C ILE A 46 10.82 -13.58 14.87
N LYS A 47 11.65 -13.27 13.86
CA LYS A 47 13.04 -12.85 14.02
C LYS A 47 13.35 -11.47 13.43
N TRP A 48 12.51 -10.99 12.53
CA TRP A 48 12.60 -9.66 11.93
C TRP A 48 11.29 -8.91 12.16
N PHE A 49 11.32 -7.62 12.44
CA PHE A 49 10.09 -6.86 12.64
C PHE A 49 10.21 -5.47 12.03
N LYS A 50 9.28 -5.14 11.14
CA LYS A 50 9.26 -3.86 10.42
C LYS A 50 8.47 -2.82 11.21
N VAL A 51 9.04 -1.63 11.32
CA VAL A 51 8.62 -0.54 12.21
C VAL A 51 8.62 0.76 11.41
N VAL A 52 7.63 1.63 11.65
CA VAL A 52 7.59 3.01 11.10
C VAL A 52 7.84 3.98 12.25
N ASP A 53 8.92 4.75 12.19
CA ASP A 53 9.35 5.66 13.26
C ASP A 53 9.12 7.12 12.86
N ASP A 54 8.63 7.91 13.81
CA ASP A 54 8.35 9.34 13.66
C ASP A 54 8.98 10.11 14.83
N GLY A 55 10.10 10.80 14.58
CA GLY A 55 10.84 11.54 15.61
C GLY A 55 11.57 10.68 16.67
N GLY A 56 11.67 9.37 16.48
CA GLY A 56 12.23 8.43 17.44
C GLY A 56 11.23 7.93 18.48
N ASP A 57 9.94 7.86 18.12
CA ASP A 57 8.86 7.30 18.95
C ASP A 57 8.98 5.78 19.12
N SER A 58 9.53 5.09 18.11
CA SER A 58 9.62 3.62 18.09
C SER A 58 10.77 3.06 18.93
N LEU A 59 11.70 3.92 19.37
CA LEU A 59 12.90 3.52 20.14
C LEU A 59 12.59 2.59 21.32
N PRO A 60 11.61 2.86 22.22
CA PRO A 60 11.31 1.99 23.37
C PRO A 60 10.78 0.61 22.97
N PHE A 61 10.22 0.48 21.76
CA PHE A 61 9.82 -0.81 21.20
C PHE A 61 10.98 -1.53 20.51
N CYS A 62 11.83 -0.79 19.77
CA CYS A 62 13.06 -1.32 19.19
C CYS A 62 13.99 -1.93 20.25
N GLU A 63 14.16 -1.27 21.40
CA GLU A 63 14.91 -1.80 22.55
C GLU A 63 14.34 -3.15 23.03
N LYS A 64 13.00 -3.30 23.06
CA LYS A 64 12.33 -4.53 23.52
C LYS A 64 12.36 -5.65 22.48
N LEU A 65 12.26 -5.33 21.20
CA LEU A 65 12.49 -6.27 20.09
C LEU A 65 13.91 -6.82 20.16
N LEU A 66 14.92 -5.95 20.29
CA LEU A 66 16.32 -6.33 20.39
C LEU A 66 16.60 -7.19 21.63
N ALA A 67 16.03 -6.83 22.79
CA ALA A 67 16.11 -7.65 24.01
C ALA A 67 15.44 -9.03 23.89
N ALA A 68 14.42 -9.18 23.03
CA ALA A 68 13.79 -10.45 22.68
C ALA A 68 14.55 -11.24 21.58
N GLY A 69 15.66 -10.70 21.05
CA GLY A 69 16.41 -11.32 19.95
C GLY A 69 15.70 -11.23 18.59
N ILE A 70 14.89 -10.18 18.39
CA ILE A 70 14.18 -9.83 17.16
C ILE A 70 14.83 -8.56 16.59
N PHE A 71 15.14 -8.55 15.30
CA PHE A 71 15.81 -7.42 14.63
C PHE A 71 14.78 -6.40 14.08
N PRO A 72 14.81 -5.13 14.51
CA PRO A 72 14.01 -4.08 13.92
C PRO A 72 14.53 -3.68 12.53
N ILE A 73 13.60 -3.46 11.60
CA ILE A 73 13.81 -2.80 10.32
C ILE A 73 12.98 -1.52 10.35
N VAL A 74 13.63 -0.35 10.33
CA VAL A 74 12.94 0.93 10.62
C VAL A 74 12.79 1.79 9.37
N ARG A 75 11.56 2.04 8.93
CA ARG A 75 11.21 3.18 8.04
C ARG A 75 11.22 4.43 8.89
N ILE A 76 12.17 5.33 8.64
CA ILE A 76 12.13 6.70 9.14
C ILE A 76 11.07 7.44 8.32
N LEU A 77 9.99 7.89 8.97
CA LEU A 77 9.00 8.74 8.33
C LEU A 77 9.63 10.11 8.06
N ARG A 78 9.41 10.65 6.86
CA ARG A 78 9.86 11.99 6.49
C ARG A 78 8.65 12.89 6.30
N ARG A 79 8.57 13.92 7.14
CA ARG A 79 7.53 14.95 7.11
C ARG A 79 8.12 16.23 6.56
N ASP A 80 7.35 17.00 5.79
CA ASP A 80 7.73 18.38 5.52
C ASP A 80 7.42 19.29 6.73
N PRO A 81 8.12 20.43 6.87
CA PRO A 81 7.83 21.37 7.95
C PRO A 81 6.39 21.91 7.86
N PRO A 82 5.74 22.21 9.00
CA PRO A 82 4.44 22.89 9.01
C PRO A 82 4.43 24.16 8.14
N PRO A 83 3.38 24.39 7.33
CA PRO A 83 2.07 23.73 7.38
C PRO A 83 1.97 22.36 6.67
N ASN A 84 2.96 21.96 5.88
CA ASN A 84 2.88 20.79 5.00
C ASN A 84 3.32 19.51 5.74
N ASP A 85 2.67 19.18 6.86
CA ASP A 85 3.01 18.02 7.70
C ASP A 85 2.49 16.68 7.10
N THR A 86 2.82 16.45 5.83
CA THR A 86 2.50 15.27 5.04
C THR A 86 3.70 14.30 5.03
N PRO A 87 3.47 12.97 5.08
CA PRO A 87 4.54 11.97 5.01
C PRO A 87 4.96 11.71 3.55
N GLU A 88 5.27 12.76 2.79
CA GLU A 88 5.58 12.70 1.35
C GLU A 88 7.12 12.76 1.14
N PRO A 89 7.84 11.62 1.01
CA PRO A 89 9.30 11.63 1.00
C PRO A 89 9.96 12.16 -0.29
N ASN A 90 9.25 12.28 -1.41
CA ASN A 90 9.86 12.61 -2.72
C ASN A 90 9.43 13.97 -3.29
N PRO A 91 10.32 14.79 -3.86
CA PRO A 91 11.77 14.71 -3.75
C PRO A 91 12.24 15.16 -2.35
N GLY A 92 13.26 14.48 -1.82
CA GLY A 92 13.84 14.84 -0.53
C GLY A 92 14.84 13.79 -0.03
N HIS A 93 15.70 14.22 0.90
CA HIS A 93 16.61 13.39 1.67
C HIS A 93 16.39 13.64 3.17
N ILE A 94 16.96 12.82 4.06
CA ILE A 94 16.89 13.02 5.52
C ILE A 94 17.60 14.31 5.96
N GLY A 95 17.08 14.94 7.02
CA GLY A 95 17.65 16.12 7.65
C GLY A 95 18.31 15.83 9.00
N ALA A 96 18.63 16.90 9.73
CA ALA A 96 19.24 16.83 11.06
C ALA A 96 18.34 16.19 12.16
N PRO A 97 17.00 16.36 12.17
CA PRO A 97 16.13 15.64 13.10
C PRO A 97 16.20 14.12 12.88
N GLU A 98 16.16 13.69 11.63
CA GLU A 98 16.20 12.28 11.24
C GLU A 98 17.57 11.66 11.53
N GLU A 99 18.68 12.37 11.24
CA GLU A 99 20.04 11.92 11.63
C GLU A 99 20.12 11.65 13.14
N LYS A 100 19.62 12.59 13.96
CA LYS A 100 19.64 12.46 15.43
C LYS A 100 18.82 11.25 15.91
N THR A 101 17.74 10.92 15.23
CA THR A 101 16.91 9.74 15.52
C THR A 101 17.59 8.45 15.06
N ILE A 102 18.10 8.39 13.83
CA ILE A 102 18.86 7.26 13.29
C ILE A 102 20.05 6.93 14.21
N ARG A 103 20.79 7.95 14.66
CA ARG A 103 21.92 7.81 15.59
C ARG A 103 21.49 7.14 16.90
N ARG A 104 20.42 7.62 17.54
CA ARG A 104 19.84 7.01 18.76
C ARG A 104 19.44 5.55 18.56
N LEU A 105 18.83 5.23 17.40
CA LEU A 105 18.42 3.86 17.07
C LEU A 105 19.64 2.96 16.84
N ILE A 106 20.70 3.45 16.19
CA ILE A 106 21.98 2.73 16.03
C ILE A 106 22.66 2.49 17.39
N ASP A 107 22.71 3.50 18.26
CA ASP A 107 23.27 3.40 19.61
C ASP A 107 22.53 2.33 20.44
N ALA A 108 21.21 2.22 20.29
CA ALA A 108 20.38 1.18 20.94
C ALA A 108 20.51 -0.22 20.31
N GLY A 109 21.06 -0.34 19.10
CA GLY A 109 21.35 -1.61 18.43
C GLY A 109 20.60 -1.88 17.11
N VAL A 110 19.76 -0.96 16.65
CA VAL A 110 19.09 -1.06 15.33
C VAL A 110 20.12 -0.96 14.21
N ARG A 111 19.93 -1.71 13.12
CA ARG A 111 20.90 -1.77 12.00
C ARG A 111 20.30 -1.50 10.63
N TYR A 112 19.03 -1.85 10.38
CA TYR A 112 18.41 -1.76 9.06
C TYR A 112 17.45 -0.57 8.99
N PHE A 113 17.68 0.32 8.04
CA PHE A 113 16.94 1.58 7.89
C PHE A 113 16.45 1.79 6.46
N GLU A 114 15.21 2.28 6.33
CA GLU A 114 14.64 2.84 5.10
C GLU A 114 14.28 4.31 5.35
N THR A 115 14.49 5.16 4.35
CA THR A 115 14.24 6.62 4.45
C THR A 115 13.16 7.11 3.48
N ASN A 116 12.59 6.21 2.69
CA ASN A 116 11.71 6.48 1.56
C ASN A 116 10.89 5.21 1.27
N ASN A 117 9.74 5.35 0.63
CA ASN A 117 8.81 4.27 0.35
C ASN A 117 8.19 4.46 -1.04
N GLU A 118 7.98 3.35 -1.74
CA GLU A 118 7.21 3.21 -3.00
C GLU A 118 7.25 4.44 -3.92
N PRO A 119 8.45 4.93 -4.30
CA PRO A 119 8.61 6.18 -5.06
C PRO A 119 8.10 6.09 -6.51
N ASN A 120 7.53 4.94 -6.90
CA ASN A 120 6.75 4.73 -8.11
C ASN A 120 5.26 5.12 -7.97
N LEU A 121 4.78 5.44 -6.75
CA LEU A 121 3.41 5.88 -6.47
C LEU A 121 3.37 7.40 -6.26
N ASN A 122 2.46 8.10 -6.94
CA ASN A 122 2.39 9.57 -6.85
C ASN A 122 2.04 10.08 -5.43
N ALA A 123 1.44 9.24 -4.58
CA ALA A 123 1.12 9.59 -3.19
C ALA A 123 2.37 9.69 -2.27
N GLU A 124 3.51 9.12 -2.66
CA GLU A 124 4.79 9.28 -1.97
C GLU A 124 5.59 10.49 -2.52
N TRP A 125 4.97 11.32 -3.37
CA TRP A 125 5.53 12.56 -3.92
C TRP A 125 4.78 13.79 -3.43
N LYS A 126 5.54 14.77 -2.94
CA LYS A 126 5.07 16.06 -2.42
C LYS A 126 4.16 16.74 -3.41
N HIS A 127 2.91 16.98 -2.99
CA HIS A 127 1.88 17.64 -3.80
C HIS A 127 1.58 16.89 -5.12
N GLY A 128 1.83 15.58 -5.18
CA GLY A 128 1.66 14.76 -6.37
C GLY A 128 2.62 15.09 -7.52
N ALA A 129 3.82 15.58 -7.22
CA ALA A 129 4.78 16.10 -8.20
C ALA A 129 5.59 15.05 -9.00
N MET A 130 5.14 13.79 -9.08
CA MET A 130 5.82 12.77 -9.89
C MET A 130 5.70 13.11 -11.38
N THR A 131 6.81 13.36 -12.07
CA THR A 131 6.84 14.05 -13.39
C THR A 131 6.41 13.18 -14.58
N GLY A 132 5.72 12.06 -14.37
CA GLY A 132 5.32 11.07 -15.37
C GLY A 132 6.46 10.28 -16.01
N ASN A 133 7.65 10.87 -16.14
CA ASN A 133 8.86 10.22 -16.63
C ASN A 133 9.50 9.39 -15.50
N VAL A 134 9.19 8.10 -15.47
CA VAL A 134 9.70 7.14 -14.47
C VAL A 134 11.23 7.11 -14.40
N ILE A 135 11.95 7.33 -15.51
CA ILE A 135 13.43 7.29 -15.54
C ILE A 135 14.03 8.51 -14.84
N GLU A 136 13.52 9.71 -15.10
CA GLU A 136 13.99 10.92 -14.39
C GLU A 136 13.52 10.95 -12.93
N CYS A 137 12.33 10.42 -12.63
CA CYS A 137 11.88 10.18 -11.26
C CYS A 137 12.85 9.23 -10.52
N ALA A 138 13.21 8.09 -11.12
CA ALA A 138 14.15 7.12 -10.56
C ALA A 138 15.53 7.74 -10.28
N LYS A 139 16.05 8.57 -11.20
CA LYS A 139 17.31 9.32 -11.01
C LYS A 139 17.22 10.33 -9.86
N LEU A 140 16.11 11.06 -9.75
CA LEU A 140 15.91 12.05 -8.69
C LEU A 140 15.78 11.39 -7.32
N VAL A 141 15.09 10.25 -7.23
CA VAL A 141 14.99 9.41 -6.04
C VAL A 141 16.38 8.88 -5.65
N ALA A 142 17.11 8.29 -6.61
CA ALA A 142 18.46 7.77 -6.39
C ALA A 142 19.46 8.86 -5.96
N LEU A 143 19.40 10.05 -6.57
CA LEU A 143 20.24 11.20 -6.20
C LEU A 143 20.02 11.66 -4.77
N ASN A 144 18.77 11.71 -4.30
CA ASN A 144 18.46 12.06 -2.92
C ASN A 144 18.86 10.95 -1.95
N TRP A 145 18.52 9.69 -2.26
CA TRP A 145 18.87 8.52 -1.46
C TRP A 145 20.39 8.34 -1.28
N LEU A 146 21.22 8.80 -2.22
CA LEU A 146 22.68 8.84 -2.06
C LEU A 146 23.16 9.70 -0.88
N PHE A 147 22.40 10.69 -0.42
CA PHE A 147 22.70 11.44 0.80
C PHE A 147 22.31 10.62 2.03
N ASP A 148 21.08 10.08 2.06
CA ASP A 148 20.57 9.18 3.10
C ASP A 148 21.55 8.02 3.38
N ALA A 149 21.93 7.31 2.32
CA ALA A 149 22.76 6.12 2.40
C ALA A 149 24.16 6.42 2.94
N ARG A 150 24.80 7.50 2.47
CA ARG A 150 26.13 7.91 2.96
C ARG A 150 26.12 8.30 4.43
N LEU A 151 25.07 8.98 4.88
CA LEU A 151 24.90 9.35 6.28
C LEU A 151 24.67 8.12 7.17
N ILE A 152 23.78 7.21 6.77
CA ILE A 152 23.47 5.99 7.53
C ILE A 152 24.71 5.08 7.62
N LEU A 153 25.45 4.89 6.52
CA LEU A 153 26.72 4.13 6.50
C LEU A 153 27.79 4.77 7.40
N ALA A 154 27.91 6.10 7.39
CA ALA A 154 28.86 6.82 8.24
C ALA A 154 28.53 6.74 9.74
N LEU A 155 27.27 6.44 10.10
CA LEU A 155 26.86 6.13 11.48
C LEU A 155 27.01 4.64 11.84
N GLY A 156 27.29 3.76 10.88
CA GLY A 156 27.35 2.30 11.10
C GLY A 156 26.00 1.57 10.98
N GLY A 157 24.99 2.19 10.36
CA GLY A 157 23.76 1.54 9.92
C GLY A 157 23.85 1.05 8.47
N PHE A 158 22.84 0.29 8.05
CA PHE A 158 22.73 -0.29 6.71
C PHE A 158 21.48 0.28 6.02
N PRO A 159 21.62 1.13 4.99
CA PRO A 159 20.50 1.76 4.29
C PRO A 159 19.89 0.84 3.22
N GLY A 160 18.56 0.75 3.22
CA GLY A 160 17.80 0.06 2.19
C GLY A 160 17.58 0.97 0.99
N LEU A 161 17.91 0.49 -0.21
CA LEU A 161 17.40 1.05 -1.46
C LEU A 161 15.86 0.96 -1.41
N PRO A 162 15.11 2.04 -1.72
CA PRO A 162 13.68 2.11 -1.44
C PRO A 162 12.89 0.99 -2.11
N ALA A 163 11.93 0.42 -1.37
CA ALA A 163 11.00 -0.54 -1.94
C ALA A 163 10.16 0.12 -3.02
N ILE A 164 9.94 -0.59 -4.12
CA ILE A 164 8.97 -0.26 -5.17
C ILE A 164 7.71 -1.06 -4.87
N GLY A 165 6.53 -0.49 -5.12
CA GLY A 165 5.27 -1.22 -4.96
C GLY A 165 5.17 -2.40 -5.94
N SER A 166 4.66 -3.54 -5.46
CA SER A 166 4.62 -4.85 -6.14
C SER A 166 4.39 -4.80 -7.66
N GLY A 167 5.35 -5.29 -8.44
CA GLY A 167 5.30 -5.31 -9.90
C GLY A 167 5.68 -3.99 -10.58
N GLY A 168 6.11 -2.97 -9.82
CA GLY A 168 6.47 -1.67 -10.35
C GLY A 168 7.73 -1.71 -11.23
N ALA A 169 7.74 -0.90 -12.30
CA ALA A 169 8.82 -0.86 -13.30
C ALA A 169 9.94 0.16 -12.99
N MET A 170 10.01 0.71 -11.78
CA MET A 170 11.00 1.73 -11.41
C MET A 170 12.36 1.11 -11.05
N ASP A 171 13.34 1.25 -11.95
CA ASP A 171 14.68 0.69 -11.76
C ASP A 171 15.66 1.67 -11.10
N LEU A 172 15.66 1.69 -9.76
CA LEU A 172 16.57 2.54 -8.97
C LEU A 172 18.05 2.09 -9.06
N MET A 173 18.33 0.81 -9.36
CA MET A 173 19.71 0.34 -9.57
C MET A 173 20.25 0.81 -10.93
N GLY A 174 19.44 0.69 -11.99
CA GLY A 174 19.74 1.25 -13.31
C GLY A 174 19.89 2.78 -13.27
N ALA A 175 19.11 3.47 -12.43
CA ALA A 175 19.30 4.89 -12.16
C ALA A 175 20.66 5.20 -11.52
N LEU A 176 21.05 4.46 -10.47
CA LEU A 176 22.38 4.60 -9.85
C LEU A 176 23.53 4.30 -10.82
N VAL A 177 23.39 3.30 -11.70
CA VAL A 177 24.36 3.02 -12.78
C VAL A 177 24.44 4.17 -13.79
N THR A 178 23.29 4.73 -14.18
CA THR A 178 23.23 5.88 -15.12
C THR A 178 23.86 7.14 -14.52
N LEU A 179 23.86 7.26 -13.19
CA LEU A 179 24.53 8.34 -12.45
C LEU A 179 26.02 8.07 -12.16
N GLY A 180 26.52 6.85 -12.44
CA GLY A 180 27.87 6.41 -12.08
C GLY A 180 28.09 6.36 -10.57
N ARG A 181 27.12 5.81 -9.83
CA ARG A 181 27.05 5.82 -8.35
C ARG A 181 26.60 4.48 -7.74
N GLN A 182 26.62 3.41 -8.52
CA GLN A 182 26.21 2.07 -8.08
C GLN A 182 27.17 1.41 -7.07
N GLU A 183 28.41 1.91 -6.95
CA GLU A 183 29.42 1.36 -6.04
C GLU A 183 28.99 1.37 -4.58
N ILE A 184 28.21 2.37 -4.16
CA ILE A 184 27.69 2.49 -2.79
C ILE A 184 26.88 1.25 -2.36
N LEU A 185 26.19 0.60 -3.31
CA LEU A 185 25.39 -0.59 -3.02
C LEU A 185 26.23 -1.75 -2.47
N LEU A 186 27.54 -1.74 -2.74
CA LEU A 186 28.49 -2.73 -2.24
C LEU A 186 29.12 -2.36 -0.88
N GLU A 187 28.93 -1.14 -0.38
CA GLU A 187 29.56 -0.64 0.85
C GLU A 187 28.78 -0.98 2.13
N GLY A 188 27.50 -1.32 2.01
CA GLY A 188 26.63 -1.69 3.14
C GLY A 188 25.14 -1.51 2.88
N CYS A 189 24.70 -1.39 1.63
CA CYS A 189 23.29 -1.25 1.31
C CYS A 189 22.60 -2.61 1.13
N TRP A 190 21.27 -2.57 1.14
CA TRP A 190 20.38 -3.70 0.86
C TRP A 190 19.20 -3.22 0.01
N ILE A 191 18.34 -4.13 -0.45
CA ILE A 191 17.14 -3.82 -1.24
C ILE A 191 15.90 -4.07 -0.38
N ALA A 192 15.10 -3.04 -0.15
CA ALA A 192 13.76 -3.17 0.41
C ALA A 192 12.77 -3.62 -0.68
N LEU A 193 11.74 -4.39 -0.31
CA LEU A 193 10.91 -5.13 -1.25
C LEU A 193 9.49 -5.31 -0.73
N HIS A 194 8.48 -5.02 -1.56
CA HIS A 194 7.06 -5.15 -1.21
C HIS A 194 6.40 -6.30 -1.99
N ASN A 195 6.89 -7.53 -1.78
CA ASN A 195 6.50 -8.71 -2.55
C ASN A 195 5.14 -9.29 -2.11
N PHE A 196 4.06 -8.58 -2.47
CA PHE A 196 2.69 -9.06 -2.29
C PHE A 196 2.39 -10.21 -3.26
N GLY A 197 1.76 -11.27 -2.76
CA GLY A 197 1.29 -12.39 -3.58
C GLY A 197 -0.01 -12.11 -4.34
N GLY A 198 -0.70 -11.00 -4.03
CA GLY A 198 -2.08 -10.76 -4.46
C GLY A 198 -2.95 -11.96 -4.08
N ASN A 199 -3.51 -12.63 -5.09
CA ASN A 199 -4.16 -13.93 -4.97
C ASN A 199 -3.49 -15.06 -5.80
N ARG A 200 -2.24 -14.86 -6.23
CA ARG A 200 -1.45 -15.80 -7.06
C ARG A 200 -0.66 -16.78 -6.17
N PRO A 201 -0.45 -18.05 -6.57
CA PRO A 201 0.28 -19.03 -5.76
C PRO A 201 1.78 -18.69 -5.63
N LEU A 202 2.45 -19.20 -4.59
CA LEU A 202 3.87 -18.90 -4.33
C LEU A 202 4.80 -19.26 -5.50
N ASN A 203 4.46 -20.24 -6.33
CA ASN A 203 5.26 -20.66 -7.47
C ASN A 203 4.94 -19.90 -8.78
N PHE A 204 4.04 -18.92 -8.77
CA PHE A 204 3.81 -18.02 -9.92
C PHE A 204 5.14 -17.37 -10.38
N PRO A 205 5.37 -17.12 -11.68
CA PRO A 205 4.55 -17.49 -12.85
C PRO A 205 4.83 -18.92 -13.38
N ASP A 206 5.49 -19.78 -12.60
CA ASP A 206 5.80 -21.18 -12.96
C ASP A 206 4.68 -22.17 -12.57
N ASP A 207 3.50 -21.65 -12.21
CA ASP A 207 2.33 -22.45 -11.89
C ASP A 207 1.54 -22.89 -13.15
N PRO A 208 0.76 -23.98 -13.09
CA PRO A 208 0.08 -24.52 -14.26
C PRO A 208 -1.11 -23.67 -14.75
N ILE A 209 -1.61 -22.73 -13.95
CA ILE A 209 -2.66 -21.79 -14.38
C ILE A 209 -2.03 -20.68 -15.23
N HIS A 210 -0.91 -20.08 -14.79
CA HIS A 210 -0.16 -19.14 -15.62
C HIS A 210 0.42 -19.83 -16.87
N ARG A 211 1.15 -20.94 -16.72
CA ARG A 211 1.89 -21.59 -17.82
C ARG A 211 1.00 -22.23 -18.88
N ALA A 212 -0.09 -22.89 -18.47
CA ALA A 212 -0.87 -23.76 -19.34
C ALA A 212 -2.39 -23.50 -19.31
N GLY A 213 -2.86 -22.50 -18.55
CA GLY A 213 -4.28 -22.18 -18.43
C GLY A 213 -5.09 -23.30 -17.77
N GLN A 214 -4.50 -24.09 -16.86
CA GLN A 214 -5.11 -25.30 -16.29
C GLN A 214 -6.56 -25.03 -15.82
N ALA A 215 -7.51 -25.72 -16.45
CA ALA A 215 -8.92 -25.61 -16.13
C ALA A 215 -9.18 -25.95 -14.65
N LEU A 216 -9.98 -25.10 -14.01
CA LEU A 216 -10.62 -25.38 -12.73
C LEU A 216 -11.64 -26.51 -12.93
N THR A 217 -11.69 -27.46 -11.99
CA THR A 217 -12.71 -28.52 -11.98
C THR A 217 -13.99 -28.01 -11.32
N ARG A 218 -15.13 -28.68 -11.57
CA ARG A 218 -16.38 -28.38 -10.84
C ARG A 218 -16.23 -28.60 -9.33
N GLU A 219 -15.56 -29.68 -8.92
CA GLU A 219 -15.33 -30.01 -7.51
C GLU A 219 -14.51 -28.92 -6.79
N THR A 220 -13.46 -28.40 -7.44
CA THR A 220 -12.64 -27.30 -6.88
C THR A 220 -13.38 -25.95 -6.89
N TYR A 221 -14.30 -25.72 -7.83
CA TYR A 221 -15.13 -24.52 -7.87
C TYR A 221 -16.21 -24.53 -6.78
N GLU A 222 -16.91 -25.65 -6.62
CA GLU A 222 -18.00 -25.89 -5.64
C GLU A 222 -17.47 -26.22 -4.23
N HIS A 223 -16.18 -25.94 -3.95
CA HIS A 223 -15.53 -26.30 -2.70
C HIS A 223 -15.88 -25.37 -1.52
N GLY A 224 -16.86 -25.80 -0.73
CA GLY A 224 -17.10 -25.32 0.63
C GLY A 224 -17.86 -24.00 0.73
N ALA A 225 -18.09 -23.54 1.96
CA ALA A 225 -18.93 -22.37 2.27
C ALA A 225 -18.46 -21.06 1.60
N PHE A 226 -17.20 -20.98 1.15
CA PHE A 226 -16.64 -19.81 0.49
C PHE A 226 -16.91 -19.73 -1.02
N THR A 227 -17.41 -20.75 -1.74
CA THR A 227 -17.47 -20.74 -3.24
C THR A 227 -17.93 -19.42 -3.86
N ALA A 228 -19.10 -18.89 -3.49
CA ALA A 228 -19.63 -17.66 -4.08
C ALA A 228 -18.86 -16.38 -3.66
N TRP A 229 -18.19 -16.41 -2.52
CA TRP A 229 -17.35 -15.32 -1.99
C TRP A 229 -15.94 -15.34 -2.60
N ALA A 230 -15.36 -16.54 -2.74
CA ALA A 230 -14.06 -16.80 -3.34
C ALA A 230 -14.03 -16.43 -4.82
N TRP A 231 -15.10 -16.73 -5.55
CA TRP A 231 -15.23 -16.37 -6.97
C TRP A 231 -15.96 -15.03 -7.19
N TRP A 232 -16.20 -14.24 -6.14
CA TRP A 232 -16.82 -12.92 -6.26
C TRP A 232 -15.95 -11.97 -7.11
N ASN A 233 -16.58 -11.40 -8.12
CA ASN A 233 -16.07 -10.34 -8.98
C ASN A 233 -16.74 -9.03 -8.56
N THR A 234 -15.96 -8.08 -8.05
CA THR A 234 -16.54 -6.87 -7.46
C THR A 234 -17.08 -5.90 -8.52
N ALA A 235 -16.52 -5.90 -9.74
CA ALA A 235 -17.03 -5.10 -10.86
C ALA A 235 -18.38 -5.64 -11.37
N GLU A 236 -18.48 -6.95 -11.57
CA GLU A 236 -19.72 -7.62 -12.02
C GLU A 236 -20.77 -7.78 -10.91
N ARG A 237 -20.39 -7.53 -9.64
CA ARG A 237 -21.23 -7.65 -8.43
C ARG A 237 -21.93 -9.02 -8.29
N ARG A 238 -21.20 -10.08 -8.66
CA ARG A 238 -21.63 -11.50 -8.62
C ARG A 238 -20.42 -12.42 -8.49
N ALA A 239 -20.65 -13.73 -8.34
CA ALA A 239 -19.60 -14.71 -8.60
C ALA A 239 -19.37 -14.86 -10.13
N ASP A 240 -18.10 -15.01 -10.54
CA ASP A 240 -17.78 -15.54 -11.86
C ASP A 240 -18.14 -17.03 -11.91
N SER A 241 -18.66 -17.48 -13.04
CA SER A 241 -18.94 -18.89 -13.28
C SER A 241 -17.68 -19.69 -13.62
N LEU A 242 -17.76 -21.01 -13.42
CA LEU A 242 -16.70 -21.96 -13.79
C LEU A 242 -16.23 -21.79 -15.25
N ASP A 243 -17.16 -21.55 -16.17
CA ASP A 243 -16.85 -21.41 -17.60
C ASP A 243 -16.18 -20.06 -17.92
N GLU A 244 -16.55 -18.98 -17.22
CA GLU A 244 -15.86 -17.68 -17.32
C GLU A 244 -14.44 -17.74 -16.77
N ILE A 245 -14.23 -18.40 -15.62
CA ILE A 245 -12.90 -18.62 -15.03
C ILE A 245 -12.04 -19.46 -15.98
N ASN A 246 -12.60 -20.54 -16.53
CA ASN A 246 -11.86 -21.42 -17.45
C ASN A 246 -11.55 -20.74 -18.80
N ALA A 247 -12.46 -19.91 -19.32
CA ALA A 247 -12.18 -19.06 -20.48
C ALA A 247 -11.06 -18.04 -20.18
N ALA A 248 -11.08 -17.39 -19.02
CA ALA A 248 -10.02 -16.46 -18.61
C ALA A 248 -8.66 -17.17 -18.49
N ARG A 249 -8.61 -18.36 -17.88
CA ARG A 249 -7.39 -19.18 -17.78
C ARG A 249 -6.83 -19.59 -19.14
N ALA A 250 -7.69 -20.11 -20.03
CA ALA A 250 -7.27 -20.53 -21.37
C ALA A 250 -6.79 -19.35 -22.24
N ASN A 251 -7.49 -18.22 -22.20
CA ASN A 251 -7.16 -17.03 -23.00
C ASN A 251 -5.91 -16.27 -22.50
N GLN A 252 -5.51 -16.49 -21.25
CA GLN A 252 -4.37 -15.81 -20.59
C GLN A 252 -3.26 -16.80 -20.19
N ALA A 253 -3.22 -17.98 -20.81
CA ALA A 253 -2.12 -18.92 -20.65
C ALA A 253 -0.85 -18.36 -21.33
N ASN A 254 0.25 -18.27 -20.59
CA ASN A 254 1.53 -17.81 -21.10
C ASN A 254 2.63 -18.86 -20.85
N PRO A 255 2.84 -19.81 -21.79
CA PRO A 255 3.88 -20.82 -21.67
C PRO A 255 5.30 -20.26 -21.59
N ALA A 256 5.53 -19.03 -22.09
CA ALA A 256 6.85 -18.41 -22.17
C ALA A 256 7.17 -17.46 -21.00
N GLY A 257 6.16 -16.88 -20.34
CA GLY A 257 6.31 -15.82 -19.33
C GLY A 257 7.25 -16.18 -18.19
N THR A 258 7.97 -15.19 -17.66
CA THR A 258 8.96 -15.38 -16.61
C THR A 258 8.77 -14.37 -15.48
N ILE A 259 9.51 -14.56 -14.38
CA ILE A 259 9.60 -13.58 -13.29
C ILE A 259 10.28 -12.25 -13.73
N GLN A 260 10.69 -12.11 -14.99
CA GLN A 260 11.13 -10.84 -15.60
C GLN A 260 10.03 -10.15 -16.43
N ASP A 261 8.94 -10.86 -16.75
CA ASP A 261 7.80 -10.37 -17.54
C ASP A 261 6.60 -10.00 -16.65
N ASP A 262 6.38 -10.77 -15.57
CA ASP A 262 5.38 -10.48 -14.53
C ASP A 262 5.98 -10.81 -13.15
N HIS A 263 6.62 -9.82 -12.54
CA HIS A 263 7.21 -9.92 -11.21
C HIS A 263 6.23 -9.59 -10.07
N SER A 264 4.96 -9.25 -10.36
CA SER A 264 3.97 -8.86 -9.33
C SER A 264 3.41 -10.10 -8.60
N CYS A 265 4.24 -10.66 -7.72
CA CYS A 265 3.94 -11.83 -6.91
C CYS A 265 4.95 -11.95 -5.76
N TRP A 266 4.75 -12.92 -4.86
CA TRP A 266 5.68 -13.19 -3.77
C TRP A 266 7.13 -13.51 -4.22
N ARG A 267 7.37 -13.98 -5.45
CA ARG A 267 8.71 -14.28 -5.99
C ARG A 267 9.49 -13.07 -6.55
N GLU A 268 8.98 -11.86 -6.38
CA GLU A 268 9.62 -10.61 -6.83
C GLU A 268 11.08 -10.43 -6.34
N PHE A 269 11.50 -11.10 -5.25
CA PHE A 269 12.90 -11.12 -4.82
C PHE A 269 13.87 -11.69 -5.87
N GLU A 270 13.40 -12.59 -6.75
CA GLU A 270 14.20 -13.13 -7.88
C GLU A 270 14.43 -12.06 -8.97
N TYR A 271 13.45 -11.17 -9.19
CA TYR A 271 13.58 -10.04 -10.11
C TYR A 271 14.63 -9.04 -9.62
N TYR A 272 14.53 -8.61 -8.36
CA TYR A 272 15.53 -7.71 -7.76
C TYR A 272 16.93 -8.35 -7.64
N HIS A 273 17.01 -9.66 -7.43
CA HIS A 273 18.27 -10.39 -7.52
C HIS A 273 18.86 -10.36 -8.94
N ALA A 274 18.05 -10.58 -9.98
CA ALA A 274 18.49 -10.50 -11.38
C ALA A 274 19.01 -9.08 -11.72
N LEU A 275 18.35 -8.02 -11.26
CA LEU A 275 18.83 -6.64 -11.41
C LEU A 275 20.16 -6.41 -10.66
N ALA A 276 20.31 -6.91 -9.43
CA ALA A 276 21.57 -6.81 -8.69
C ALA A 276 22.72 -7.55 -9.42
N MET A 277 22.47 -8.76 -9.95
CA MET A 277 23.46 -9.49 -10.74
C MET A 277 23.80 -8.76 -12.06
N LYS A 278 22.80 -8.17 -12.74
CA LYS A 278 22.96 -7.38 -13.97
C LYS A 278 23.83 -6.13 -13.77
N TYR A 279 23.62 -5.39 -12.69
CA TYR A 279 24.24 -4.07 -12.48
C TYR A 279 25.48 -4.08 -11.58
N LEU A 280 25.60 -5.04 -10.66
CA LEU A 280 26.70 -5.12 -9.69
C LEU A 280 27.60 -6.35 -9.90
N GLY A 281 27.22 -7.29 -10.77
CA GLY A 281 27.91 -8.56 -10.97
C GLY A 281 27.84 -9.53 -9.78
N ARG A 282 27.11 -9.17 -8.71
CA ARG A 282 26.98 -9.95 -7.47
C ARG A 282 25.70 -9.59 -6.71
N ALA A 283 25.28 -10.50 -5.84
CA ALA A 283 24.19 -10.26 -4.90
C ALA A 283 24.57 -9.27 -3.77
N ILE A 284 23.57 -8.52 -3.34
CA ILE A 284 23.49 -7.77 -2.08
C ILE A 284 22.24 -8.25 -1.31
N PRO A 285 22.07 -7.95 -0.02
CA PRO A 285 20.89 -8.40 0.73
C PRO A 285 19.59 -7.83 0.17
N ILE A 286 18.53 -8.63 0.23
CA ILE A 286 17.15 -8.27 -0.07
C ILE A 286 16.32 -8.60 1.18
N ILE A 287 15.49 -7.67 1.65
CA ILE A 287 14.54 -7.91 2.73
C ILE A 287 13.15 -7.52 2.23
N GLY A 288 12.21 -8.46 2.26
CA GLY A 288 10.79 -8.15 2.09
C GLY A 288 10.33 -7.33 3.28
N THR A 289 10.04 -6.05 3.06
CA THR A 289 9.68 -5.03 4.05
C THR A 289 8.18 -4.75 4.10
N ALA A 290 7.42 -5.25 3.12
CA ALA A 290 5.99 -5.53 3.19
C ALA A 290 5.71 -6.73 2.27
N GLY A 291 4.45 -7.15 2.13
CA GLY A 291 4.07 -8.22 1.19
C GLY A 291 3.30 -9.36 1.84
N GLY A 292 3.43 -10.56 1.27
CA GLY A 292 2.65 -11.72 1.66
C GLY A 292 1.22 -11.68 1.11
N TYR A 293 0.24 -12.15 1.89
CA TYR A 293 -1.14 -12.36 1.44
C TYR A 293 -2.14 -11.65 2.35
N GLN A 294 -2.97 -10.80 1.75
CA GLN A 294 -4.07 -10.09 2.40
C GLN A 294 -5.38 -10.81 2.10
N ILE A 295 -6.25 -10.98 3.10
CA ILE A 295 -7.57 -11.58 2.90
C ILE A 295 -8.42 -10.63 2.02
N GLY A 296 -9.25 -11.20 1.15
CA GLY A 296 -10.16 -10.42 0.31
C GLY A 296 -9.58 -9.92 -1.01
N ARG A 297 -8.26 -10.02 -1.25
CA ARG A 297 -7.63 -9.72 -2.55
C ARG A 297 -8.05 -10.75 -3.61
N ARG A 298 -8.34 -10.27 -4.84
CA ARG A 298 -8.62 -11.09 -6.03
C ARG A 298 -8.25 -10.34 -7.30
N ASP A 299 -7.00 -9.91 -7.36
CA ASP A 299 -6.52 -8.96 -8.37
C ASP A 299 -6.29 -9.65 -9.73
N ASP A 300 -6.00 -10.96 -9.70
CA ASP A 300 -5.93 -11.84 -10.86
C ASP A 300 -7.14 -12.80 -10.87
N LEU A 301 -8.12 -12.53 -11.75
CA LEU A 301 -9.41 -13.23 -11.78
C LEU A 301 -9.30 -14.74 -12.11
N ARG A 302 -8.16 -15.21 -12.62
CA ARG A 302 -7.89 -16.64 -12.86
C ARG A 302 -7.85 -17.46 -11.57
N TYR A 303 -7.57 -16.81 -10.44
CA TYR A 303 -7.40 -17.41 -9.12
C TYR A 303 -8.55 -17.00 -8.19
N PRO A 304 -8.85 -17.79 -7.14
CA PRO A 304 -9.87 -17.43 -6.15
C PRO A 304 -9.44 -16.20 -5.34
N ARG A 305 -10.39 -15.55 -4.66
CA ARG A 305 -10.13 -14.53 -3.65
C ARG A 305 -9.46 -15.17 -2.43
N VAL A 306 -8.49 -14.49 -1.83
CA VAL A 306 -7.80 -14.97 -0.63
C VAL A 306 -8.79 -15.07 0.54
N THR A 307 -9.08 -16.28 1.00
CA THR A 307 -9.88 -16.56 2.22
C THR A 307 -8.98 -16.56 3.46
N PRO A 308 -9.53 -16.54 4.70
CA PRO A 308 -8.74 -16.69 5.92
C PRO A 308 -7.92 -17.99 5.97
N ASP A 309 -8.47 -19.09 5.45
CA ASP A 309 -7.74 -20.36 5.28
C ASP A 309 -6.61 -20.24 4.25
N ALA A 310 -6.87 -19.66 3.08
CA ALA A 310 -5.83 -19.50 2.05
C ALA A 310 -4.69 -18.59 2.52
N GLN A 311 -5.00 -17.51 3.25
CA GLN A 311 -4.01 -16.62 3.85
C GLN A 311 -3.13 -17.36 4.85
N ARG A 312 -3.72 -18.20 5.72
CA ARG A 312 -2.96 -19.12 6.58
C ARG A 312 -2.04 -20.01 5.73
N GLU A 313 -2.58 -20.83 4.82
CA GLU A 313 -1.77 -21.82 4.09
C GLU A 313 -0.63 -21.18 3.30
N PHE A 314 -0.87 -20.06 2.62
CA PHE A 314 0.17 -19.35 1.90
C PHE A 314 1.26 -18.79 2.83
N THR A 315 0.90 -18.23 3.98
CA THR A 315 1.89 -17.74 4.96
C THR A 315 2.70 -18.88 5.60
N ILE A 316 2.08 -20.03 5.87
CA ILE A 316 2.78 -21.23 6.37
C ILE A 316 3.78 -21.74 5.33
N ALA A 317 3.37 -21.84 4.06
CA ALA A 317 4.27 -22.23 2.96
C ALA A 317 5.42 -21.23 2.76
N LEU A 318 5.13 -19.93 2.85
CA LEU A 318 6.08 -18.82 2.74
C LEU A 318 7.15 -18.90 3.84
N PHE A 319 6.76 -19.08 5.11
CA PHE A 319 7.72 -19.21 6.21
C PHE A 319 8.46 -20.55 6.19
N ASP A 320 7.89 -21.65 5.68
CA ASP A 320 8.63 -22.91 5.51
C ASP A 320 9.69 -22.78 4.40
N PHE A 321 9.36 -22.12 3.28
CA PHE A 321 10.33 -21.73 2.26
C PHE A 321 11.46 -20.88 2.85
N MET A 322 11.16 -19.84 3.64
CA MET A 322 12.20 -19.01 4.28
C MET A 322 13.19 -19.84 5.10
N GLN A 323 12.69 -20.84 5.84
CA GLN A 323 13.49 -21.67 6.74
C GLN A 323 14.34 -22.74 6.01
N ARG A 324 13.89 -23.21 4.83
CA ARG A 324 14.49 -24.39 4.15
C ARG A 324 15.09 -24.13 2.77
N GLN A 325 14.61 -23.12 2.05
CA GLN A 325 14.78 -22.97 0.60
C GLN A 325 15.19 -21.56 0.16
N ALA A 326 14.91 -20.52 0.95
CA ALA A 326 15.26 -19.15 0.59
C ALA A 326 16.78 -18.96 0.42
N PRO A 327 17.22 -18.28 -0.65
CA PRO A 327 18.64 -18.07 -0.93
C PRO A 327 19.29 -17.10 0.05
N ASP A 328 20.61 -17.19 0.25
CA ASP A 328 21.34 -16.43 1.28
C ASP A 328 21.23 -14.90 1.17
N TYR A 329 20.91 -14.40 -0.03
CA TYR A 329 20.67 -12.98 -0.30
C TYR A 329 19.28 -12.52 0.15
N PHE A 330 18.27 -13.39 0.25
CA PHE A 330 16.93 -13.03 0.71
C PHE A 330 16.86 -13.22 2.23
N PHE A 331 17.06 -12.13 2.96
CA PHE A 331 17.31 -12.15 4.40
C PHE A 331 16.03 -12.44 5.20
N ALA A 332 14.93 -11.76 4.89
CA ALA A 332 13.65 -11.97 5.54
C ALA A 332 12.50 -11.53 4.63
N THR A 333 11.28 -11.88 5.04
CA THR A 333 10.03 -11.29 4.51
C THR A 333 9.14 -10.94 5.69
N THR A 334 8.56 -9.74 5.69
CA THR A 334 7.65 -9.24 6.72
C THR A 334 6.23 -9.10 6.14
N PRO A 335 5.37 -10.14 6.22
CA PRO A 335 4.01 -10.05 5.75
C PRO A 335 3.21 -8.92 6.41
N TRP A 336 2.29 -8.36 5.64
CA TRP A 336 1.33 -7.34 6.05
C TRP A 336 0.08 -8.01 6.67
N LEU A 337 -0.51 -7.53 7.77
CA LEU A 337 -0.06 -6.53 8.75
C LEU A 337 -0.23 -7.14 10.17
N ALA A 338 0.63 -6.86 11.15
CA ALA A 338 0.43 -7.39 12.51
C ALA A 338 -0.87 -6.87 13.14
N PHE A 339 -1.01 -5.56 13.23
CA PHE A 339 -2.14 -4.88 13.88
C PHE A 339 -2.35 -3.52 13.22
N ASP A 340 -3.60 -3.06 13.20
CA ASP A 340 -3.94 -1.71 12.73
C ASP A 340 -3.76 -0.66 13.84
N THR A 341 -3.38 0.55 13.45
CA THR A 341 -3.52 1.76 14.29
C THR A 341 -4.17 2.92 13.53
N GLY A 342 -4.75 2.67 12.36
CA GLY A 342 -5.55 3.62 11.59
C GLY A 342 -5.71 3.26 10.12
N GLY A 343 -6.74 2.46 9.79
CA GLY A 343 -7.26 2.32 8.42
C GLY A 343 -6.88 1.02 7.69
N TYR A 344 -6.17 0.11 8.35
CA TYR A 344 -5.71 -1.18 7.82
C TYR A 344 -6.24 -2.38 8.61
N ASP A 345 -7.39 -2.23 9.26
CA ASP A 345 -8.07 -3.28 10.04
C ASP A 345 -8.39 -4.54 9.24
N ALA A 346 -8.69 -4.39 7.94
CA ALA A 346 -8.86 -5.49 6.99
C ALA A 346 -7.57 -6.27 6.67
N ASP A 347 -6.39 -5.74 6.99
CA ASP A 347 -5.10 -6.40 6.79
C ASP A 347 -4.50 -6.98 8.09
N ALA A 348 -5.05 -6.58 9.25
CA ALA A 348 -4.52 -6.90 10.56
C ALA A 348 -4.67 -8.39 10.94
N TRP A 349 -3.58 -9.03 11.35
CA TRP A 349 -3.57 -10.39 11.90
C TRP A 349 -4.22 -10.47 13.27
N PHE A 350 -4.13 -9.41 14.06
CA PHE A 350 -4.79 -9.22 15.35
C PHE A 350 -5.88 -8.15 15.20
N GLY A 351 -7.15 -8.55 15.27
CA GLY A 351 -8.30 -7.70 14.99
C GLY A 351 -9.55 -8.52 14.63
N SER A 352 -10.73 -7.94 14.86
CA SER A 352 -12.02 -8.64 14.63
C SER A 352 -12.67 -8.37 13.27
N PHE A 353 -12.11 -7.48 12.44
CA PHE A 353 -12.71 -7.06 11.17
C PHE A 353 -13.29 -8.22 10.36
N TRP A 354 -12.52 -9.29 10.16
CA TRP A 354 -12.94 -10.43 9.35
C TRP A 354 -14.03 -11.29 9.98
N ARG A 355 -14.07 -11.43 11.30
CA ARG A 355 -15.21 -12.04 12.02
C ARG A 355 -16.47 -11.24 11.74
N ASP A 356 -16.39 -9.93 11.89
CA ASP A 356 -17.55 -9.05 11.83
C ASP A 356 -18.04 -8.86 10.38
N ALA A 357 -17.12 -8.75 9.42
CA ALA A 357 -17.42 -8.64 7.98
C ALA A 357 -17.94 -9.94 7.35
N LEU A 358 -17.46 -11.12 7.76
CA LEU A 358 -18.03 -12.39 7.28
C LEU A 358 -19.37 -12.73 7.94
N THR A 359 -19.60 -12.29 9.18
CA THR A 359 -20.87 -12.54 9.90
C THR A 359 -21.99 -11.59 9.46
N HIS A 360 -21.71 -10.28 9.35
CA HIS A 360 -22.71 -9.24 9.13
C HIS A 360 -22.64 -8.59 7.73
N GLY A 361 -21.58 -8.84 6.98
CA GLY A 361 -21.32 -8.31 5.64
C GLY A 361 -20.33 -7.15 5.68
N SER A 362 -19.47 -7.07 4.66
CA SER A 362 -18.45 -6.02 4.52
C SER A 362 -18.99 -4.62 4.18
N GLY A 363 -20.30 -4.49 3.92
CA GLY A 363 -20.91 -3.29 3.32
C GLY A 363 -20.43 -2.96 1.89
N GLY A 364 -19.54 -3.76 1.31
CA GLY A 364 -18.81 -3.43 0.07
C GLY A 364 -17.56 -2.58 0.30
N HIS A 365 -17.18 -2.29 1.55
CA HIS A 365 -15.95 -1.58 1.88
C HIS A 365 -14.72 -2.33 1.37
N ASN A 366 -13.64 -1.61 1.06
CA ASN A 366 -12.35 -2.14 0.61
C ASN A 366 -12.44 -3.14 -0.56
N ASN A 367 -13.40 -2.94 -1.47
CA ASN A 367 -13.65 -3.75 -2.67
C ASN A 367 -14.02 -5.22 -2.37
N LEU A 368 -14.55 -5.48 -1.16
CA LEU A 368 -14.88 -6.80 -0.64
C LEU A 368 -16.28 -7.29 -1.05
N PRO A 369 -16.55 -8.61 -1.03
CA PRO A 369 -17.89 -9.14 -1.29
C PRO A 369 -18.88 -8.71 -0.20
N THR A 370 -20.10 -8.38 -0.59
CA THR A 370 -21.23 -8.14 0.34
C THR A 370 -21.84 -9.43 0.90
N ILE A 371 -21.43 -10.59 0.37
CA ILE A 371 -21.84 -11.92 0.82
C ILE A 371 -21.29 -12.20 2.23
N THR A 372 -22.16 -12.61 3.14
CA THR A 372 -21.82 -13.18 4.45
C THR A 372 -21.48 -14.66 4.35
N VAL A 373 -20.53 -15.14 5.16
CA VAL A 373 -20.19 -16.56 5.34
C VAL A 373 -20.23 -16.87 6.85
N PRO A 374 -21.40 -16.79 7.51
CA PRO A 374 -21.51 -16.80 8.97
C PRO A 374 -21.19 -18.18 9.60
N GLU A 375 -21.15 -19.23 8.79
CA GLU A 375 -20.71 -20.57 9.20
C GLU A 375 -19.19 -20.64 9.45
N HIS A 376 -18.41 -19.71 8.89
CA HIS A 376 -16.96 -19.63 9.10
C HIS A 376 -16.64 -18.77 10.35
N GLY A 377 -16.85 -19.37 11.53
CA GLY A 377 -16.62 -18.71 12.82
C GLY A 377 -15.16 -18.35 13.07
N LEU A 378 -14.82 -17.07 12.91
CA LEU A 378 -13.51 -16.51 13.26
C LEU A 378 -13.47 -15.99 14.70
N GLY A 379 -12.27 -16.01 15.29
CA GLY A 379 -11.99 -15.40 16.59
C GLY A 379 -11.66 -13.91 16.51
N GLU A 380 -10.98 -13.41 17.53
CA GLU A 380 -10.51 -12.01 17.64
C GLU A 380 -9.15 -11.77 16.95
N ARG A 381 -8.67 -12.77 16.20
CA ARG A 381 -7.45 -12.76 15.39
C ARG A 381 -7.56 -13.76 14.24
N LEU A 382 -6.72 -13.60 13.22
CA LEU A 382 -6.69 -14.46 12.05
C LEU A 382 -6.10 -15.86 12.35
N PRO A 383 -6.56 -16.93 11.66
CA PRO A 383 -6.07 -18.31 11.87
C PRO A 383 -4.56 -18.48 11.66
N VAL A 384 -3.94 -17.61 10.87
CA VAL A 384 -2.49 -17.59 10.63
C VAL A 384 -1.68 -17.41 11.91
N VAL A 385 -2.16 -16.65 12.89
CA VAL A 385 -1.42 -16.39 14.14
C VAL A 385 -1.13 -17.70 14.88
N ASP A 386 -2.16 -18.53 15.10
CA ASP A 386 -2.00 -19.78 15.83
C ASP A 386 -1.33 -20.88 15.01
N ALA A 387 -1.47 -20.85 13.68
CA ALA A 387 -0.75 -21.76 12.80
C ALA A 387 0.76 -21.46 12.76
N VAL A 388 1.17 -20.18 12.72
CA VAL A 388 2.58 -19.77 12.75
C VAL A 388 3.25 -20.10 14.10
N LYS A 389 2.49 -20.03 15.21
CA LYS A 389 2.94 -20.52 16.54
C LYS A 389 3.15 -22.04 16.58
N GLN A 390 2.40 -22.81 15.76
CA GLN A 390 2.55 -24.26 15.65
C GLN A 390 3.67 -24.69 14.69
N MET A 391 4.13 -23.81 13.78
CA MET A 391 5.23 -24.12 12.88
C MET A 391 6.55 -24.33 13.62
N GLN A 392 7.19 -25.47 13.38
CA GLN A 392 8.57 -25.75 13.83
C GLN A 392 9.51 -24.58 13.48
N ASN A 393 10.08 -23.94 14.50
CA ASN A 393 11.02 -22.82 14.32
C ASN A 393 12.42 -23.37 13.98
N LEU A 394 12.88 -23.13 12.75
CA LEU A 394 14.15 -23.62 12.22
C LEU A 394 15.06 -22.46 11.80
N ALA A 395 16.20 -22.31 12.48
CA ALA A 395 17.25 -21.41 12.04
C ALA A 395 17.86 -21.90 10.71
N ARG A 396 18.15 -20.96 9.80
CA ARG A 396 18.67 -21.24 8.46
C ARG A 396 20.14 -21.68 8.51
N ARG A 397 20.52 -22.56 7.57
CA ARG A 397 21.92 -22.98 7.38
C ARG A 397 22.66 -22.04 6.43
N LEU A 398 22.90 -20.81 6.89
CA LEU A 398 23.62 -19.79 6.13
C LEU A 398 25.12 -20.16 5.98
N PRO A 399 25.68 -20.24 4.76
CA PRO A 399 27.10 -20.47 4.54
C PRO A 399 27.95 -19.32 5.08
N GLY A 400 28.89 -19.63 5.98
CA GLY A 400 29.91 -18.69 6.46
C GLY A 400 29.44 -17.62 7.46
N ALA A 401 28.13 -17.47 7.70
CA ALA A 401 27.62 -16.51 8.68
C ALA A 401 28.10 -16.88 10.10
N GLN A 402 28.89 -16.01 10.73
CA GLN A 402 29.14 -16.12 12.16
C GLN A 402 27.86 -15.74 12.92
N PRO A 403 27.47 -16.49 13.97
CA PRO A 403 26.42 -16.02 14.86
C PRO A 403 26.89 -14.71 15.51
N ALA A 404 25.98 -13.73 15.61
CA ALA A 404 26.27 -12.46 16.26
C ALA A 404 26.84 -12.71 17.68
N PRO A 405 27.86 -11.94 18.13
CA PRO A 405 28.51 -12.18 19.41
C PRO A 405 27.48 -12.17 20.54
N PRO A 406 27.48 -13.18 21.43
CA PRO A 406 26.44 -13.30 22.44
C PRO A 406 26.48 -12.10 23.38
N GLN A 407 25.34 -11.42 23.53
CA GLN A 407 25.16 -10.45 24.61
C GLN A 407 25.38 -11.16 25.96
N PRO A 408 25.95 -10.47 26.97
CA PRO A 408 26.24 -11.08 28.26
C PRO A 408 24.95 -11.56 28.93
N ALA A 409 24.79 -12.89 29.03
CA ALA A 409 23.56 -13.50 29.50
C ALA A 409 23.31 -13.23 30.99
N ILE A 410 22.11 -12.76 31.32
CA ILE A 410 21.60 -12.78 32.70
C ILE A 410 21.33 -14.24 33.04
N ALA A 411 22.09 -14.78 34.00
CA ALA A 411 22.11 -16.22 34.26
C ALA A 411 20.83 -16.72 34.95
N VAL A 412 20.13 -17.64 34.29
CA VAL A 412 19.11 -18.51 34.89
C VAL A 412 19.60 -19.96 34.74
N GLN A 413 19.76 -20.66 35.86
CA GLN A 413 20.31 -22.03 35.88
C GLN A 413 19.23 -23.09 35.67
N SER A 414 19.52 -24.09 34.84
CA SER A 414 18.88 -25.41 34.91
C SER A 414 19.77 -26.48 34.25
N ASP A 415 20.03 -27.58 34.94
CA ASP A 415 20.96 -28.62 34.50
C ASP A 415 20.28 -29.78 33.74
N LYS A 416 20.81 -30.13 32.56
CA LYS A 416 21.34 -31.46 32.14
C LYS A 416 21.21 -31.70 30.62
N PRO A 417 22.18 -32.42 30.00
CA PRO A 417 22.16 -32.73 28.57
C PRO A 417 21.37 -34.01 28.23
N VAL A 418 20.87 -34.07 26.99
CA VAL A 418 20.36 -35.29 26.33
C VAL A 418 21.19 -35.54 25.07
N ALA A 419 21.41 -36.81 24.72
CA ALA A 419 22.33 -37.21 23.65
C ALA A 419 21.75 -37.00 22.23
N LEU A 420 22.65 -36.86 21.25
CA LEU A 420 22.33 -36.70 19.83
C LEU A 420 22.22 -38.07 19.12
N GLU A 421 21.15 -38.27 18.35
CA GLU A 421 21.06 -39.35 17.36
C GLU A 421 21.61 -38.90 15.98
N PRO A 422 22.07 -39.84 15.12
CA PRO A 422 22.70 -39.53 13.84
C PRO A 422 21.71 -39.05 12.77
N ALA A 423 22.21 -38.27 11.81
CA ALA A 423 21.41 -37.61 10.78
C ALA A 423 20.67 -38.60 9.86
N ARG A 424 19.39 -38.30 9.58
CA ARG A 424 18.57 -38.98 8.56
C ARG A 424 18.54 -38.16 7.26
N ALA A 425 18.26 -38.82 6.14
CA ALA A 425 18.40 -38.24 4.79
C ALA A 425 17.46 -37.05 4.51
N GLN A 426 17.85 -36.22 3.54
CA GLN A 426 17.07 -35.07 3.07
C GLN A 426 15.72 -35.52 2.46
N PRO A 427 14.60 -34.81 2.74
CA PRO A 427 13.35 -35.03 2.04
C PRO A 427 13.36 -34.44 0.63
N ALA A 428 12.53 -35.00 -0.26
CA ALA A 428 12.23 -34.47 -1.59
C ALA A 428 11.47 -33.12 -1.52
N PRO A 429 11.46 -32.31 -2.60
CA PRO A 429 10.75 -31.03 -2.63
C PRO A 429 9.25 -31.16 -2.30
N VAL A 430 8.74 -30.13 -1.64
CA VAL A 430 7.36 -30.09 -1.11
C VAL A 430 6.36 -29.96 -2.27
N SER A 431 5.29 -30.76 -2.24
CA SER A 431 4.16 -30.61 -3.17
C SER A 431 3.28 -29.43 -2.75
N PRO A 432 2.54 -28.78 -3.67
CA PRO A 432 1.62 -27.69 -3.32
C PRO A 432 0.50 -28.18 -2.37
N PRO A 433 -0.21 -27.25 -1.68
CA PRO A 433 -1.35 -27.62 -0.84
C PRO A 433 -2.39 -28.45 -1.62
N VAL A 434 -3.07 -29.35 -0.93
CA VAL A 434 -3.80 -30.50 -1.50
C VAL A 434 -4.80 -30.12 -2.61
N TRP A 435 -5.41 -28.93 -2.54
CA TRP A 435 -6.33 -28.38 -3.54
C TRP A 435 -5.69 -27.92 -4.86
N LEU A 436 -4.37 -28.09 -5.02
CA LEU A 436 -3.60 -27.77 -6.23
C LEU A 436 -2.81 -28.98 -6.80
N SER A 437 -3.08 -30.21 -6.34
CA SER A 437 -2.39 -31.41 -6.84
C SER A 437 -3.30 -32.62 -7.04
N ASP A 438 -3.53 -32.99 -8.30
CA ASP A 438 -4.33 -34.14 -8.72
C ASP A 438 -3.61 -35.50 -8.47
N LYS A 439 -3.26 -35.80 -7.22
CA LYS A 439 -2.67 -37.08 -6.82
C LYS A 439 -3.27 -37.63 -5.53
N LEU A 440 -4.13 -38.64 -5.71
CA LEU A 440 -4.62 -39.52 -4.66
C LEU A 440 -3.47 -40.10 -3.82
N PRO A 441 -3.59 -40.15 -2.48
CA PRO A 441 -2.69 -40.97 -1.66
C PRO A 441 -2.94 -42.45 -1.97
N ALA A 442 -1.85 -43.21 -2.18
CA ALA A 442 -1.95 -44.66 -2.40
C ALA A 442 -2.34 -45.39 -1.10
N GLU A 443 -3.13 -46.47 -1.23
CA GLU A 443 -3.61 -47.23 -0.08
C GLU A 443 -2.46 -47.85 0.75
N PRO A 444 -2.54 -47.81 2.10
CA PRO A 444 -1.59 -48.52 2.96
C PRO A 444 -1.85 -50.04 2.94
N PRO A 445 -0.82 -50.89 3.08
CA PRO A 445 -0.96 -52.33 2.96
C PRO A 445 -1.75 -52.95 4.11
N VAL A 446 -2.68 -53.85 3.77
CA VAL A 446 -3.57 -54.53 4.72
C VAL A 446 -2.80 -55.44 5.68
N ALA A 447 -2.83 -55.11 6.98
CA ALA A 447 -2.47 -56.01 8.07
C ALA A 447 -3.72 -56.66 8.67
N ARG A 448 -3.65 -57.96 9.01
CA ARG A 448 -4.78 -58.71 9.56
C ARG A 448 -5.09 -58.30 11.00
N ALA A 449 -6.37 -58.12 11.30
CA ALA A 449 -6.94 -58.16 12.65
C ALA A 449 -8.10 -59.18 12.70
N GLU A 450 -8.41 -59.73 13.87
CA GLU A 450 -9.26 -60.91 14.01
C GLU A 450 -10.74 -60.60 14.33
N LYS A 451 -11.57 -61.64 14.29
CA LYS A 451 -13.03 -61.57 14.36
C LYS A 451 -13.54 -61.23 15.78
N ILE A 452 -14.48 -60.29 15.87
CA ILE A 452 -15.58 -60.32 16.84
C ILE A 452 -16.87 -60.00 16.08
N THR A 453 -17.98 -60.68 16.42
CA THR A 453 -19.30 -60.53 15.76
C THR A 453 -20.34 -59.96 16.75
N PRO A 454 -21.38 -59.24 16.28
CA PRO A 454 -22.30 -58.49 17.14
C PRO A 454 -23.58 -59.27 17.46
N PRO A 455 -24.42 -58.68 18.33
CA PRO A 455 -25.85 -58.52 18.03
C PRO A 455 -26.30 -57.06 18.25
N THR A 456 -27.46 -56.55 17.84
CA THR A 456 -28.47 -56.79 16.78
C THR A 456 -29.68 -55.95 17.20
N GLU A 457 -30.26 -55.23 16.24
CA GLU A 457 -31.58 -54.56 16.18
C GLU A 457 -32.59 -54.69 17.35
N ILE A 458 -33.24 -53.57 17.69
CA ILE A 458 -34.71 -53.46 17.73
C ILE A 458 -35.12 -52.13 17.07
N ALA A 459 -36.18 -52.13 16.26
CA ALA A 459 -36.79 -50.93 15.66
C ALA A 459 -38.31 -50.89 15.91
N ARG A 460 -38.90 -49.68 16.02
CA ARG A 460 -40.34 -49.30 16.01
C ARG A 460 -40.51 -47.85 16.53
N GLU A 461 -41.58 -47.09 16.27
CA GLU A 461 -42.48 -46.92 15.11
C GLU A 461 -43.46 -45.74 15.45
N SER A 462 -43.77 -44.88 14.48
CA SER A 462 -45.06 -44.15 14.34
C SER A 462 -45.52 -43.06 15.36
N GLN A 463 -46.47 -42.23 14.90
CA GLN A 463 -47.00 -40.97 15.50
C GLN A 463 -48.50 -41.14 15.93
N PRO A 464 -49.41 -40.13 15.96
CA PRO A 464 -49.40 -38.76 16.53
C PRO A 464 -50.65 -38.40 17.41
N VAL A 465 -50.55 -37.37 18.27
CA VAL A 465 -51.65 -36.52 18.85
C VAL A 465 -51.06 -35.12 19.18
N VAL A 466 -51.58 -33.90 18.94
CA VAL A 466 -52.85 -33.30 18.43
C VAL A 466 -53.80 -32.68 19.49
N HIS A 467 -53.62 -31.36 19.78
CA HIS A 467 -54.62 -30.26 20.00
C HIS A 467 -53.80 -28.95 20.29
N GLU A 468 -54.07 -27.74 19.77
CA GLU A 468 -55.29 -26.89 19.68
C GLU A 468 -55.66 -26.21 21.02
N GLU A 469 -55.98 -24.90 21.11
CA GLU A 469 -56.01 -23.79 20.12
C GLU A 469 -56.13 -22.38 20.80
N LYS A 470 -56.21 -21.31 20.00
CA LYS A 470 -56.67 -19.91 20.28
C LYS A 470 -55.70 -19.00 21.08
N ILE A 471 -55.21 -17.86 20.57
CA ILE A 471 -55.79 -16.64 19.93
C ILE A 471 -56.23 -15.58 20.95
N ALA A 472 -55.53 -14.42 20.98
CA ALA A 472 -56.11 -13.07 21.09
C ALA A 472 -55.07 -11.93 20.93
N SER A 473 -55.28 -11.08 19.92
CA SER A 473 -54.87 -9.65 19.80
C SER A 473 -56.15 -8.89 19.38
N PRO A 474 -56.36 -7.57 19.61
CA PRO A 474 -55.39 -6.48 19.44
C PRO A 474 -55.55 -5.28 20.42
N THR A 475 -54.87 -4.15 20.16
CA THR A 475 -55.51 -2.82 19.88
C THR A 475 -54.45 -1.70 19.82
N GLU A 476 -54.51 -0.85 18.79
CA GLU A 476 -53.80 0.44 18.71
C GLU A 476 -54.70 1.61 19.14
N ILE A 477 -54.16 2.63 19.81
CA ILE A 477 -54.60 4.04 19.70
C ILE A 477 -53.36 4.94 19.84
N ALA A 478 -53.25 6.01 19.04
CA ALA A 478 -52.20 7.02 19.14
C ALA A 478 -52.76 8.41 19.50
N ARG A 479 -51.97 9.27 20.18
CA ARG A 479 -51.79 10.72 19.87
C ARG A 479 -50.95 11.53 20.89
N GLU A 480 -50.01 12.31 20.32
CA GLU A 480 -49.69 13.73 20.56
C GLU A 480 -49.31 14.32 21.95
N SER A 481 -48.39 15.30 21.85
CA SER A 481 -48.18 16.49 22.71
C SER A 481 -47.24 16.46 23.94
N GLN A 482 -46.38 17.48 23.97
CA GLN A 482 -45.58 17.99 25.11
C GLN A 482 -46.42 19.04 25.91
N PRO A 483 -45.90 19.89 26.84
CA PRO A 483 -44.62 19.90 27.57
C PRO A 483 -44.76 20.15 29.11
N VAL A 484 -43.67 20.00 29.89
CA VAL A 484 -43.50 20.62 31.23
C VAL A 484 -42.03 21.05 31.41
N ALA A 485 -41.75 22.11 32.19
CA ALA A 485 -40.42 22.72 32.37
C ALA A 485 -40.19 23.34 33.78
N ARG A 486 -38.96 23.84 34.03
CA ARG A 486 -38.50 24.61 35.22
C ARG A 486 -38.38 23.80 36.55
N ALA A 487 -37.63 24.20 37.59
CA ALA A 487 -36.79 25.38 37.91
C ALA A 487 -35.85 25.05 39.12
N GLU A 488 -34.75 25.74 39.47
CA GLU A 488 -33.84 26.68 38.76
C GLU A 488 -32.54 26.95 39.58
N LYS A 489 -31.41 27.22 38.89
CA LYS A 489 -30.43 28.31 39.13
C LYS A 489 -29.66 28.49 40.48
N ILE A 490 -28.32 28.58 40.39
CA ILE A 490 -27.45 29.40 41.27
C ILE A 490 -26.42 30.17 40.39
N GLU A 491 -26.18 31.44 40.73
CA GLU A 491 -25.24 32.43 40.12
C GLU A 491 -23.89 32.47 40.90
N ALA A 492 -22.77 33.07 40.50
CA ALA A 492 -22.15 33.71 39.32
C ALA A 492 -20.67 34.03 39.75
N PRO A 493 -19.84 34.96 39.18
CA PRO A 493 -19.83 35.66 37.88
C PRO A 493 -18.51 35.46 37.07
N PRO A 494 -18.39 35.99 35.84
CA PRO A 494 -17.13 36.05 35.10
C PRO A 494 -16.23 37.23 35.53
N THR A 495 -15.00 37.31 35.01
CA THR A 495 -14.14 38.50 35.08
C THR A 495 -13.40 38.69 33.77
N GLU A 496 -13.64 39.81 33.09
CA GLU A 496 -12.87 40.22 31.91
C GLU A 496 -11.53 40.84 32.31
N ILE A 497 -10.50 40.63 31.50
CA ILE A 497 -9.40 41.60 31.38
C ILE A 497 -9.20 41.91 29.90
N VAL A 498 -9.69 43.09 29.50
CA VAL A 498 -9.44 43.69 28.19
C VAL A 498 -7.95 43.92 28.00
N ARG A 499 -7.44 43.71 26.77
CA ARG A 499 -6.22 44.37 26.30
C ARG A 499 -6.49 45.11 25.01
N GLU A 500 -6.15 46.39 25.02
CA GLU A 500 -6.43 47.33 23.95
C GLU A 500 -5.44 47.18 22.79
N SER A 501 -5.91 47.42 21.57
CA SER A 501 -5.09 47.52 20.37
C SER A 501 -4.96 48.99 19.97
N GLN A 502 -3.76 49.59 20.04
CA GLN A 502 -3.40 50.76 19.23
C GLN A 502 -1.88 50.82 18.91
N PRO A 503 -1.47 51.48 17.80
CA PRO A 503 -0.13 51.32 17.23
C PRO A 503 0.76 52.57 17.33
N VAL A 504 2.09 52.39 17.27
CA VAL A 504 3.07 53.46 16.95
C VAL A 504 4.18 52.89 16.07
N ALA A 505 4.62 53.65 15.05
CA ALA A 505 5.62 53.24 14.08
C ALA A 505 6.92 54.07 14.14
N ARG A 506 8.07 53.39 13.94
CA ARG A 506 9.35 53.95 13.45
C ARG A 506 10.24 52.76 13.04
N ALA A 507 10.62 52.53 11.77
CA ALA A 507 11.20 53.37 10.71
C ALA A 507 12.71 53.60 10.87
N GLU A 508 13.44 53.26 9.80
CA GLU A 508 14.90 53.37 9.59
C GLU A 508 15.78 52.42 10.46
N LYS A 509 16.92 51.90 9.98
CA LYS A 509 17.73 52.26 8.79
C LYS A 509 18.41 51.02 8.20
N ILE A 510 18.48 50.91 6.87
CA ILE A 510 19.39 50.01 6.15
C ILE A 510 20.58 50.83 5.66
N ALA A 511 21.80 50.30 5.81
CA ALA A 511 23.02 50.87 5.24
C ALA A 511 23.67 49.83 4.31
N PRO A 512 24.10 50.22 3.09
CA PRO A 512 24.70 49.29 2.14
C PRO A 512 26.18 49.02 2.45
N LEU A 513 26.65 47.81 2.14
CA LEU A 513 28.08 47.50 2.05
C LEU A 513 28.48 47.41 0.57
N THR A 514 29.19 48.44 0.11
CA THR A 514 29.90 48.44 -1.18
C THR A 514 31.30 47.86 -1.03
N GLU A 515 31.91 47.56 -2.18
CA GLU A 515 33.20 46.88 -2.35
C GLU A 515 34.34 47.38 -1.46
N ILE A 516 35.13 46.43 -0.93
CA ILE A 516 36.58 46.57 -0.78
C ILE A 516 37.21 45.30 -1.36
N ALA A 517 38.20 45.44 -2.24
CA ALA A 517 38.86 44.33 -2.93
C ALA A 517 40.35 44.26 -2.59
N ARG A 518 40.94 43.06 -2.76
CA ARG A 518 42.35 42.69 -2.46
C ARG A 518 42.61 42.59 -0.95
N GLU A 519 43.38 41.63 -0.44
CA GLU A 519 44.55 40.96 -1.03
C GLU A 519 44.75 39.51 -0.51
N SER A 520 45.75 38.78 -1.04
CA SER A 520 46.22 37.40 -0.70
C SER A 520 45.88 36.29 -1.71
N GLN A 521 46.86 35.94 -2.55
CA GLN A 521 46.87 34.69 -3.32
C GLN A 521 47.68 33.60 -2.59
N PRO A 522 47.26 32.32 -2.60
CA PRO A 522 48.16 31.19 -2.41
C PRO A 522 48.81 30.81 -3.76
N VAL A 523 50.14 30.70 -3.78
CA VAL A 523 50.89 30.24 -4.96
C VAL A 523 50.78 28.71 -5.06
N VAL A 524 50.15 28.21 -6.13
CA VAL A 524 50.21 26.78 -6.50
C VAL A 524 51.17 26.61 -7.67
N ARG A 525 52.15 25.72 -7.48
CA ARG A 525 53.21 25.44 -8.46
C ARG A 525 52.69 24.44 -9.49
N ALA A 526 52.61 24.84 -10.76
CA ALA A 526 52.18 23.94 -11.83
C ALA A 526 53.31 22.98 -12.23
N GLU A 527 53.32 21.77 -11.68
CA GLU A 527 54.14 20.68 -12.20
C GLU A 527 53.38 19.94 -13.32
N LYS A 528 54.00 19.91 -14.51
CA LYS A 528 53.41 19.35 -15.73
C LYS A 528 53.57 17.83 -15.74
N ILE A 529 52.62 17.11 -15.13
CA ILE A 529 52.50 15.66 -15.30
C ILE A 529 51.86 15.39 -16.68
N GLU A 530 52.58 14.69 -17.55
CA GLU A 530 52.04 14.26 -18.84
C GLU A 530 51.12 13.05 -18.66
N ALA A 531 49.98 13.06 -19.36
CA ALA A 531 49.05 11.94 -19.35
C ALA A 531 49.67 10.74 -20.08
N PRO A 532 49.50 9.49 -19.58
CA PRO A 532 49.91 8.31 -20.32
C PRO A 532 49.10 8.19 -21.64
N PRO A 533 49.69 7.61 -22.70
CA PRO A 533 48.99 7.42 -23.97
C PRO A 533 47.79 6.47 -23.81
N PRO A 534 46.78 6.55 -24.69
CA PRO A 534 45.67 5.61 -24.71
C PRO A 534 46.18 4.17 -24.89
N ILE A 535 45.60 3.23 -24.14
CA ILE A 535 45.77 1.80 -24.39
C ILE A 535 44.77 1.43 -25.48
N GLU A 536 45.26 1.05 -26.67
CA GLU A 536 44.42 0.48 -27.72
C GLU A 536 43.94 -0.92 -27.28
N TRP A 537 42.66 -1.21 -27.51
CA TRP A 537 42.07 -2.52 -27.26
C TRP A 537 41.67 -3.14 -28.59
N ASP A 538 42.33 -4.24 -28.96
CA ASP A 538 41.99 -5.00 -30.18
C ASP A 538 40.55 -5.53 -30.11
N ALA A 539 39.74 -5.15 -31.10
CA ALA A 539 38.37 -5.62 -31.21
C ALA A 539 38.37 -7.11 -31.62
N PRO A 540 37.65 -8.01 -30.91
CA PRO A 540 37.55 -9.40 -31.31
C PRO A 540 36.86 -9.55 -32.67
N GLU A 541 37.24 -10.61 -33.37
CA GLU A 541 37.03 -10.78 -34.81
C GLU A 541 35.54 -10.82 -35.22
N LYS A 542 35.22 -10.21 -36.37
CA LYS A 542 33.84 -10.17 -36.89
C LYS A 542 33.38 -11.55 -37.35
N LEU A 543 32.51 -12.19 -36.57
CA LEU A 543 31.67 -13.29 -37.07
C LEU A 543 30.78 -12.78 -38.23
N ALA A 544 30.67 -13.60 -39.27
CA ALA A 544 29.89 -13.27 -40.46
C ALA A 544 28.37 -13.31 -40.18
N PRO A 545 27.56 -12.46 -40.85
CA PRO A 545 26.11 -12.51 -40.72
C PRO A 545 25.54 -13.80 -41.35
N PRO A 546 24.47 -14.40 -40.78
CA PRO A 546 23.76 -15.49 -41.41
C PRO A 546 23.02 -15.02 -42.68
N GLU A 547 22.84 -15.93 -43.64
CA GLU A 547 22.23 -15.63 -44.95
C GLU A 547 20.75 -15.24 -44.85
N SER A 548 20.35 -14.25 -45.66
CA SER A 548 18.97 -13.78 -45.73
C SER A 548 18.11 -14.67 -46.64
N LEU A 549 17.15 -15.39 -46.05
CA LEU A 549 16.06 -16.01 -46.80
C LEU A 549 14.98 -14.94 -47.15
N PRO A 550 14.28 -15.07 -48.29
CA PRO A 550 13.45 -13.99 -48.83
C PRO A 550 12.15 -13.78 -48.03
N ILE A 551 11.94 -12.56 -47.55
CA ILE A 551 10.69 -12.13 -46.92
C ILE A 551 9.68 -11.77 -48.03
N ALA A 552 8.55 -12.47 -48.06
CA ALA A 552 7.38 -12.07 -48.84
C ALA A 552 6.61 -10.95 -48.09
N PRO A 553 6.07 -9.93 -48.80
CA PRO A 553 5.32 -8.86 -48.15
C PRO A 553 4.02 -9.42 -47.55
N THR A 554 3.91 -9.38 -46.23
CA THR A 554 2.66 -9.69 -45.50
C THR A 554 2.17 -8.40 -44.87
N GLU A 555 0.96 -7.97 -45.22
CA GLU A 555 0.43 -6.68 -44.77
C GLU A 555 0.15 -6.70 -43.26
N SER A 556 0.87 -5.86 -42.51
CA SER A 556 0.62 -5.64 -41.09
C SER A 556 -0.64 -4.80 -40.90
N VAL A 557 -1.82 -5.45 -40.91
CA VAL A 557 -3.08 -4.84 -40.48
C VAL A 557 -2.99 -4.52 -38.99
N ALA A 558 -2.61 -3.29 -38.67
CA ALA A 558 -2.54 -2.79 -37.30
C ALA A 558 -3.95 -2.76 -36.70
N ARG A 559 -4.30 -3.77 -35.90
CA ARG A 559 -5.59 -3.86 -35.22
C ARG A 559 -5.57 -2.93 -34.01
N ALA A 560 -6.02 -1.69 -34.21
CA ALA A 560 -6.08 -0.69 -33.17
C ALA A 560 -6.87 -1.18 -31.94
N THR A 561 -6.29 -1.00 -30.76
CA THR A 561 -7.00 -1.09 -29.48
C THR A 561 -8.07 0.01 -29.41
N PRO A 562 -9.28 -0.27 -28.90
CA PRO A 562 -10.20 0.80 -28.53
C PRO A 562 -9.59 1.63 -27.40
N PRO A 563 -9.83 2.96 -27.35
CA PRO A 563 -9.30 3.81 -26.29
C PRO A 563 -9.94 3.47 -24.93
N MET A 564 -9.16 3.66 -23.86
CA MET A 564 -9.68 3.70 -22.49
C MET A 564 -10.76 4.78 -22.36
N ALA A 565 -11.75 4.54 -21.50
CA ALA A 565 -12.78 5.53 -21.20
C ALA A 565 -12.19 6.66 -20.36
N SER A 566 -12.00 7.83 -20.98
CA SER A 566 -12.00 9.12 -20.28
C SER A 566 -13.27 9.28 -19.45
N PRO A 567 -13.32 10.21 -18.46
CA PRO A 567 -14.60 10.69 -17.94
C PRO A 567 -15.54 11.05 -19.10
N ALA A 568 -16.82 10.68 -18.97
CA ALA A 568 -17.78 10.77 -20.07
C ALA A 568 -17.76 12.19 -20.67
N PRO A 569 -17.39 12.35 -21.95
CA PRO A 569 -17.07 13.66 -22.51
C PRO A 569 -18.27 14.59 -22.43
N LEU A 570 -18.02 15.88 -22.20
CA LEU A 570 -19.06 16.90 -22.20
C LEU A 570 -19.81 16.86 -23.54
N VAL A 571 -21.07 16.42 -23.47
CA VAL A 571 -21.95 16.31 -24.64
C VAL A 571 -22.41 17.70 -25.03
N LEU A 572 -21.62 18.37 -25.86
CA LEU A 572 -21.99 19.65 -26.43
C LEU A 572 -23.12 19.47 -27.47
N PRO A 573 -24.10 20.39 -27.53
CA PRO A 573 -24.19 21.65 -26.77
C PRO A 573 -24.83 21.48 -25.37
N ILE A 574 -24.23 22.12 -24.36
CA ILE A 574 -24.88 22.32 -23.06
C ILE A 574 -26.03 23.32 -23.25
N GLY A 575 -27.22 23.02 -22.71
CA GLY A 575 -28.41 23.87 -22.81
C GLY A 575 -28.27 25.23 -22.11
N ASP A 576 -29.31 26.07 -22.18
CA ASP A 576 -29.39 27.34 -21.42
C ASP A 576 -29.89 27.15 -19.97
N GLU A 577 -30.46 25.98 -19.65
CA GLU A 577 -30.80 25.55 -18.29
C GLU A 577 -29.61 24.83 -17.63
N LEU A 578 -29.55 24.83 -16.29
CA LEU A 578 -28.49 24.20 -15.51
C LEU A 578 -28.71 22.67 -15.45
N GLU A 579 -27.77 21.90 -15.98
CA GLU A 579 -27.71 20.46 -15.74
C GLU A 579 -27.28 20.22 -14.28
N TRP A 580 -28.20 19.75 -13.44
CA TRP A 580 -28.00 19.52 -12.00
C TRP A 580 -28.18 18.04 -11.65
N ASP A 581 -27.16 17.45 -11.05
CA ASP A 581 -27.26 16.12 -10.46
C ASP A 581 -28.01 16.19 -9.12
N TRP A 582 -29.22 15.63 -9.06
CA TRP A 582 -30.09 15.57 -7.88
C TRP A 582 -29.40 15.02 -6.61
N ARG A 583 -28.30 14.27 -6.75
CA ARG A 583 -27.52 13.79 -5.60
C ARG A 583 -26.86 14.93 -4.82
N LEU A 584 -26.61 16.08 -5.47
CA LEU A 584 -26.06 17.30 -4.85
C LEU A 584 -26.99 17.87 -3.78
N ASP A 585 -28.32 17.71 -3.93
CA ASP A 585 -29.31 18.17 -2.95
C ASP A 585 -29.16 17.40 -1.62
N ALA A 586 -28.96 16.08 -1.70
CA ALA A 586 -28.71 15.20 -0.55
C ALA A 586 -27.32 15.41 0.09
N LEU A 587 -26.44 16.15 -0.58
CA LEU A 587 -25.13 16.58 -0.09
C LEU A 587 -25.15 18.00 0.50
N ASN A 588 -26.33 18.64 0.58
CA ASN A 588 -26.51 20.02 1.02
C ASN A 588 -25.72 21.06 0.20
N VAL A 589 -25.38 20.75 -1.05
CA VAL A 589 -24.68 21.65 -1.98
C VAL A 589 -25.67 22.65 -2.54
N THR A 590 -25.30 23.94 -2.58
CA THR A 590 -26.18 25.02 -3.07
C THR A 590 -25.47 25.99 -4.01
N VAL A 591 -26.17 26.46 -5.04
CA VAL A 591 -25.68 27.48 -5.98
C VAL A 591 -26.17 28.87 -5.54
N GLU A 592 -25.24 29.81 -5.39
CA GLU A 592 -25.51 31.24 -5.23
C GLU A 592 -25.35 31.92 -6.59
N ALA A 593 -26.44 32.47 -7.14
CA ALA A 593 -26.43 33.11 -8.46
C ALA A 593 -25.79 34.51 -8.44
N ALA A 594 -25.12 34.89 -9.51
CA ALA A 594 -24.39 36.16 -9.65
C ALA A 594 -25.31 37.40 -9.50
N GLN A 595 -25.02 38.21 -8.49
CA GLN A 595 -25.74 39.44 -8.16
C GLN A 595 -25.28 40.61 -9.06
N ILE A 596 -25.72 40.56 -10.32
CA ILE A 596 -25.53 41.59 -11.35
C ILE A 596 -26.84 42.02 -12.00
N GLU A 597 -26.84 43.20 -12.62
CA GLU A 597 -27.94 43.74 -13.42
C GLU A 597 -28.02 43.10 -14.82
N SER A 598 -29.14 43.31 -15.53
CA SER A 598 -29.30 42.90 -16.94
C SER A 598 -28.34 43.69 -17.85
N GLY A 599 -27.83 43.03 -18.90
CA GLY A 599 -26.86 43.59 -19.84
C GLY A 599 -25.39 43.40 -19.45
N PHE A 600 -25.09 42.92 -18.24
CA PHE A 600 -23.71 42.64 -17.80
C PHE A 600 -23.28 41.19 -18.04
N ALA A 601 -21.97 41.01 -18.31
CA ALA A 601 -21.34 39.71 -18.47
C ALA A 601 -20.98 39.06 -17.13
N TYR A 602 -21.14 37.74 -17.05
CA TYR A 602 -20.84 36.91 -15.87
C TYR A 602 -20.50 35.47 -16.26
N TRP A 603 -19.87 34.74 -15.34
CA TRP A 603 -19.67 33.30 -15.44
C TRP A 603 -20.90 32.57 -14.87
N LYS A 604 -21.79 32.12 -15.75
CA LYS A 604 -22.98 31.34 -15.39
C LYS A 604 -22.59 29.88 -15.15
N LEU A 605 -23.05 29.26 -14.06
CA LEU A 605 -22.98 27.80 -13.91
C LEU A 605 -24.00 27.15 -14.85
N VAL A 606 -23.54 26.22 -15.70
CA VAL A 606 -24.40 25.51 -16.67
C VAL A 606 -24.41 23.99 -16.47
N ARG A 607 -23.46 23.45 -15.70
CA ARG A 607 -23.43 22.03 -15.31
C ARG A 607 -22.86 21.87 -13.90
N ALA A 608 -23.47 21.00 -13.11
CA ALA A 608 -22.89 20.47 -11.88
C ALA A 608 -23.27 19.00 -11.74
N VAL A 609 -22.27 18.11 -11.83
CA VAL A 609 -22.43 16.66 -11.71
C VAL A 609 -21.59 16.15 -10.54
N TYR A 610 -22.14 15.23 -9.76
CA TYR A 610 -21.42 14.56 -8.68
C TYR A 610 -20.86 13.23 -9.20
N GLN A 611 -19.67 12.85 -8.72
CA GLN A 611 -19.19 11.48 -8.77
C GLN A 611 -19.05 10.98 -7.34
N GLY A 612 -19.87 10.00 -6.97
CA GLY A 612 -19.72 9.26 -5.72
C GLY A 612 -18.47 8.38 -5.73
N PRO A 613 -18.16 7.70 -4.61
CA PRO A 613 -16.89 6.99 -4.44
C PRO A 613 -16.59 5.96 -5.55
N ASP A 614 -17.60 5.19 -5.95
CA ASP A 614 -17.52 4.19 -7.03
C ASP A 614 -17.29 4.82 -8.42
N GLU A 615 -17.68 6.10 -8.60
CA GLU A 615 -17.57 6.86 -9.86
C GLU A 615 -16.31 7.74 -9.90
N ALA A 616 -15.77 8.11 -8.73
CA ALA A 616 -14.70 9.10 -8.58
C ALA A 616 -13.29 8.55 -8.78
N GLN A 617 -13.12 7.21 -8.74
CA GLN A 617 -11.84 6.51 -8.97
C GLN A 617 -10.70 7.03 -8.07
N ASP A 618 -10.97 7.06 -6.75
CA ASP A 618 -10.12 7.67 -5.70
C ASP A 618 -9.83 9.18 -5.83
N GLY A 619 -10.45 9.83 -6.81
CA GLY A 619 -10.49 11.29 -6.93
C GLY A 619 -11.22 11.97 -5.78
N HIS A 620 -10.66 13.09 -5.33
CA HIS A 620 -11.20 13.98 -4.31
C HIS A 620 -11.16 15.43 -4.84
N GLN A 621 -11.69 15.67 -6.04
CA GLN A 621 -11.42 16.87 -6.85
C GLN A 621 -12.68 17.68 -7.19
N ILE A 622 -12.57 19.01 -7.18
CA ILE A 622 -13.42 19.84 -8.04
C ILE A 622 -12.77 19.93 -9.41
N TYR A 623 -13.45 19.41 -10.43
CA TYR A 623 -13.10 19.65 -11.82
C TYR A 623 -13.83 20.89 -12.32
N TYR A 624 -13.08 21.82 -12.89
CA TYR A 624 -13.58 23.04 -13.50
C TYR A 624 -13.46 22.92 -15.02
N THR A 625 -14.57 23.11 -15.72
CA THR A 625 -14.57 23.37 -17.16
C THR A 625 -15.09 24.79 -17.40
N VAL A 626 -14.38 25.58 -18.21
CA VAL A 626 -14.80 26.93 -18.58
C VAL A 626 -14.93 27.06 -20.10
N VAL A 627 -16.10 27.51 -20.54
CA VAL A 627 -16.43 27.72 -21.96
C VAL A 627 -16.99 29.12 -22.22
N ASN A 628 -16.85 29.60 -23.45
CA ASN A 628 -17.42 30.87 -23.88
C ASN A 628 -18.90 30.73 -24.28
N GLU A 629 -19.51 31.84 -24.75
CA GLU A 629 -20.91 31.91 -25.19
C GLU A 629 -21.30 30.89 -26.29
N ARG A 630 -20.33 30.32 -27.00
CA ARG A 630 -20.53 29.31 -28.06
C ARG A 630 -20.29 27.87 -27.60
N ASN A 631 -19.99 27.67 -26.32
CA ASN A 631 -19.44 26.45 -25.73
C ASN A 631 -18.03 26.09 -26.24
N GLU A 632 -17.26 27.05 -26.78
CA GLU A 632 -15.83 26.83 -27.11
C GLU A 632 -15.00 26.99 -25.82
N PRO A 633 -13.96 26.17 -25.58
CA PRO A 633 -13.07 26.31 -24.42
C PRO A 633 -12.45 27.69 -24.18
N VAL A 634 -12.18 28.01 -22.92
CA VAL A 634 -11.42 29.21 -22.53
C VAL A 634 -10.13 28.81 -21.81
N GLU A 635 -9.00 28.89 -22.51
CA GLU A 635 -7.65 28.68 -21.98
C GLU A 635 -7.18 29.87 -21.12
N LEU A 636 -6.26 29.63 -20.18
CA LEU A 636 -5.66 30.60 -19.24
C LEU A 636 -6.66 31.34 -18.34
N GLN A 637 -7.93 30.94 -18.31
CA GLN A 637 -8.90 31.46 -17.35
C GLN A 637 -8.59 30.94 -15.93
N LYS A 638 -8.57 31.85 -14.96
CA LYS A 638 -8.42 31.56 -13.54
C LYS A 638 -9.74 31.11 -12.91
N VAL A 639 -9.67 30.07 -12.08
CA VAL A 639 -10.77 29.56 -11.25
C VAL A 639 -10.34 29.52 -9.78
N ARG A 640 -11.30 29.49 -8.85
CA ARG A 640 -11.01 29.56 -7.41
C ARG A 640 -11.82 28.61 -6.56
N GLN A 641 -11.23 28.26 -5.42
CA GLN A 641 -11.82 27.50 -4.31
C GLN A 641 -11.50 28.22 -2.99
N SER A 642 -12.50 28.50 -2.15
CA SER A 642 -12.29 29.03 -0.79
C SER A 642 -12.99 28.20 0.27
N TRP A 643 -12.57 28.39 1.52
CA TRP A 643 -13.13 27.79 2.73
C TRP A 643 -13.03 28.80 3.89
N SER A 644 -13.27 28.37 5.13
CA SER A 644 -13.45 29.23 6.31
C SER A 644 -12.31 30.22 6.62
N ASP A 645 -11.07 29.87 6.29
CA ASP A 645 -9.84 30.58 6.68
C ASP A 645 -8.81 30.67 5.55
N GLY A 646 -9.18 30.29 4.31
CA GLY A 646 -8.27 30.28 3.18
C GLY A 646 -8.94 30.23 1.80
N GLU A 647 -8.14 30.45 0.77
CA GLU A 647 -8.51 30.48 -0.64
C GLU A 647 -7.34 29.95 -1.47
N THR A 648 -7.63 29.25 -2.57
CA THR A 648 -6.65 28.87 -3.59
C THR A 648 -7.22 29.07 -5.00
N GLU A 649 -6.35 29.06 -5.99
CA GLU A 649 -6.64 29.34 -7.39
C GLU A 649 -5.93 28.35 -8.32
N ALA A 650 -6.56 28.07 -9.47
CA ALA A 650 -5.98 27.30 -10.56
C ALA A 650 -6.25 27.98 -11.91
N ILE A 651 -5.58 27.52 -12.96
CA ILE A 651 -5.67 28.08 -14.32
C ILE A 651 -6.02 26.95 -15.29
N THR A 652 -6.87 27.24 -16.27
CA THR A 652 -7.34 26.32 -17.31
C THR A 652 -6.32 26.08 -18.42
N ASN A 653 -6.29 24.84 -18.91
CA ASN A 653 -5.48 24.39 -20.05
C ASN A 653 -6.14 24.73 -21.41
N GLU A 654 -5.52 24.30 -22.52
CA GLU A 654 -6.03 24.45 -23.91
C GLU A 654 -7.48 23.95 -24.14
N ARG A 655 -8.02 23.12 -23.23
CA ARG A 655 -9.38 22.56 -23.28
C ARG A 655 -10.36 23.28 -22.35
N GLY A 656 -9.92 24.35 -21.69
CA GLY A 656 -10.73 25.06 -20.69
C GLY A 656 -10.88 24.27 -19.39
N GLU A 657 -10.03 23.26 -19.16
CA GLU A 657 -10.13 22.33 -18.04
C GLU A 657 -9.03 22.58 -16.99
N THR A 658 -9.38 22.44 -15.71
CA THR A 658 -8.44 22.38 -14.58
C THR A 658 -9.11 21.74 -13.36
N ASN A 659 -8.37 21.45 -12.29
CA ASN A 659 -8.95 20.91 -11.05
C ASN A 659 -8.26 21.44 -9.79
N ILE A 660 -8.97 21.34 -8.65
CA ILE A 660 -8.49 21.72 -7.32
C ILE A 660 -8.97 20.65 -6.30
N PRO A 661 -8.10 20.13 -5.40
CA PRO A 661 -8.46 19.06 -4.48
C PRO A 661 -9.29 19.51 -3.27
N LEU A 662 -10.02 18.56 -2.70
CA LEU A 662 -10.88 18.67 -1.53
C LEU A 662 -10.36 17.77 -0.41
N TRP A 663 -10.28 18.30 0.81
CA TRP A 663 -9.73 17.59 1.98
C TRP A 663 -10.66 17.62 3.20
N ALA A 664 -11.40 18.72 3.40
CA ALA A 664 -12.36 18.84 4.48
C ALA A 664 -13.56 17.89 4.29
N GLY A 665 -13.72 16.97 5.24
CA GLY A 665 -14.89 16.09 5.33
C GLY A 665 -16.00 16.66 6.20
N TYR A 666 -17.25 16.27 5.90
CA TYR A 666 -18.47 16.70 6.59
C TYR A 666 -19.51 15.56 6.59
N ALA A 667 -20.57 15.67 7.40
CA ALA A 667 -21.63 14.67 7.50
C ALA A 667 -22.99 15.18 6.92
N PRO A 668 -23.28 15.00 5.61
CA PRO A 668 -24.54 15.44 5.02
C PRO A 668 -25.77 14.87 5.73
N GLU A 669 -25.66 13.64 6.28
CA GLU A 669 -26.73 12.96 7.03
C GLU A 669 -27.07 13.65 8.36
N ARG A 670 -26.23 14.59 8.82
CA ARG A 670 -26.47 15.48 9.97
C ARG A 670 -26.91 16.88 9.56
N ASN A 671 -27.23 17.09 8.29
CA ASN A 671 -27.48 18.40 7.68
C ASN A 671 -26.25 19.34 7.76
N GLU A 672 -25.03 18.78 7.83
CA GLU A 672 -23.80 19.55 7.68
C GLU A 672 -23.55 19.87 6.19
N ARG A 673 -22.76 20.91 5.92
CA ARG A 673 -22.34 21.31 4.57
C ARG A 673 -20.83 21.18 4.44
N GLY A 674 -20.34 20.83 3.26
CA GLY A 674 -18.92 20.84 2.97
C GLY A 674 -18.32 22.25 3.06
N ALA A 675 -17.06 22.33 3.49
CA ALA A 675 -16.41 23.60 3.82
C ALA A 675 -16.08 24.50 2.61
N TYR A 676 -16.15 23.97 1.38
CA TYR A 676 -15.63 24.64 0.20
C TYR A 676 -16.69 25.34 -0.66
N VAL A 677 -16.26 26.44 -1.29
CA VAL A 677 -17.00 27.23 -2.28
C VAL A 677 -16.16 27.40 -3.54
N ALA A 678 -16.73 27.18 -4.72
CA ALA A 678 -16.05 27.23 -6.02
C ALA A 678 -16.72 28.21 -7.01
N TRP A 679 -15.90 28.94 -7.78
CA TRP A 679 -16.34 29.90 -8.81
C TRP A 679 -15.22 30.22 -9.82
N VAL A 680 -15.53 31.00 -10.86
CA VAL A 680 -14.55 31.45 -11.88
C VAL A 680 -14.21 32.93 -11.67
N ASP A 681 -12.93 33.30 -11.81
CA ASP A 681 -12.42 34.64 -11.47
C ASP A 681 -12.57 35.65 -12.63
N GLY A 682 -12.31 36.93 -12.34
CA GLY A 682 -12.21 38.03 -13.33
C GLY A 682 -13.53 38.65 -13.76
N LEU A 683 -14.65 37.94 -13.59
CA LEU A 683 -16.02 38.47 -13.72
C LEU A 683 -16.86 38.02 -12.51
N PRO A 684 -18.02 38.66 -12.25
CA PRO A 684 -19.05 38.10 -11.40
C PRO A 684 -19.37 36.65 -11.84
N SER A 685 -19.60 35.75 -10.88
CA SER A 685 -19.71 34.32 -11.16
C SER A 685 -20.72 33.66 -10.22
N ASP A 686 -21.50 32.72 -10.75
CA ASP A 686 -22.34 31.84 -9.93
C ASP A 686 -21.43 30.95 -9.07
N ARG A 687 -21.70 30.87 -7.76
CA ARG A 687 -20.84 30.17 -6.79
C ARG A 687 -21.48 28.86 -6.36
N VAL A 688 -20.74 27.76 -6.41
CA VAL A 688 -21.18 26.46 -5.87
C VAL A 688 -20.62 26.30 -4.46
N SER A 689 -21.48 26.07 -3.48
CA SER A 689 -21.15 26.07 -2.04
C SER A 689 -21.60 24.79 -1.36
N GLY A 690 -20.93 24.37 -0.29
CA GLY A 690 -21.22 23.11 0.41
C GLY A 690 -20.38 21.92 -0.07
N LEU A 691 -19.32 22.17 -0.85
CA LEU A 691 -18.46 21.15 -1.45
C LEU A 691 -17.44 20.62 -0.43
N GLY A 692 -17.05 19.34 -0.55
CA GLY A 692 -16.15 18.67 0.39
C GLY A 692 -16.30 17.15 0.33
N LEU A 693 -15.74 16.42 1.31
CA LEU A 693 -15.77 14.95 1.34
C LEU A 693 -16.92 14.41 2.22
N PRO A 694 -18.06 13.98 1.65
CA PRO A 694 -19.20 13.51 2.44
C PRO A 694 -18.85 12.21 3.16
N SER A 695 -19.06 12.20 4.48
CA SER A 695 -18.63 11.13 5.39
C SER A 695 -17.14 10.75 5.22
N LYS A 696 -16.28 11.72 4.86
CA LYS A 696 -14.85 11.56 4.52
C LYS A 696 -14.54 10.63 3.32
N ARG A 697 -15.49 10.41 2.41
CA ARG A 697 -15.27 9.57 1.21
C ARG A 697 -14.66 10.38 0.05
N HIS A 698 -13.82 9.74 -0.76
CA HIS A 698 -13.37 10.25 -2.06
C HIS A 698 -14.58 10.47 -2.98
N VAL A 699 -14.67 11.66 -3.59
CA VAL A 699 -15.76 12.11 -4.46
C VAL A 699 -15.22 13.19 -5.41
N ASN A 700 -15.80 13.32 -6.60
CA ASN A 700 -15.52 14.47 -7.47
C ASN A 700 -16.77 15.32 -7.72
N PHE A 701 -16.55 16.61 -7.98
CA PHE A 701 -17.58 17.54 -8.43
C PHE A 701 -17.17 18.11 -9.79
N LEU A 702 -17.93 17.78 -10.83
CA LEU A 702 -17.67 18.18 -12.21
C LEU A 702 -18.54 19.40 -12.52
N LEU A 703 -17.92 20.57 -12.48
CA LEU A 703 -18.58 21.87 -12.55
C LEU A 703 -18.20 22.59 -13.86
N THR A 704 -19.20 23.04 -14.62
CA THR A 704 -18.97 23.79 -15.87
C THR A 704 -19.61 25.17 -15.82
N TRP A 705 -18.79 26.19 -16.07
CA TRP A 705 -19.24 27.57 -16.23
C TRP A 705 -19.15 28.02 -17.69
N ARG A 706 -20.14 28.81 -18.11
CA ARG A 706 -20.22 29.44 -19.42
C ARG A 706 -20.17 30.97 -19.27
N HIS A 707 -19.39 31.65 -20.12
CA HIS A 707 -19.50 33.10 -20.27
C HIS A 707 -20.91 33.43 -20.78
N ALA A 708 -21.62 34.32 -20.09
CA ALA A 708 -22.97 34.70 -20.46
C ALA A 708 -23.23 36.19 -20.16
N VAL A 709 -24.12 36.80 -20.94
CA VAL A 709 -24.70 38.11 -20.60
C VAL A 709 -26.06 37.88 -19.94
N LYS A 710 -26.30 38.51 -18.79
CA LYS A 710 -27.59 38.40 -18.09
C LYS A 710 -28.66 39.14 -18.88
N ARG A 711 -29.77 38.45 -19.17
CA ARG A 711 -30.96 39.00 -19.85
C ARG A 711 -31.90 39.61 -18.82
#